data_AF-A0A9Q5NB72-F1
#
_entry.id   AF-A0A9Q5NB72-F1
#
_cell.length_a   1.000
_cell.length_b   1.000
_cell.length_c   1.000
_cell.angle_alpha   90.00
_cell.angle_beta   90.00
_cell.angle_gamma   90.00
#
_symmetry.space_group_name_H-M   'P 1'
#
loop_
_entity.id
_entity.type
_entity.pdbx_description
1 polymer ?
#
loop_
_entity_poly.entity_id
_entity_poly.type
_entity_poly.pdbx_seq_one_letter_code
_entity_poly.pdbx_strand_id
1 'polypeptide(L)'
;MVDPSTVTGVTASTGSAVAAGATSSTSSAAGGGAGGQGGESTGVDTNELIVFWLDIALLCAVAFFFFAALPRAIARFSRRSEWGRGLLVYGSTKSGRQPAPLTVNPSERLRRQHTDATQWDYTTEQSHTFVGTQEKGWKGETKIARNASPPPHVPAWSSILFPVSALFAYNVAFGKSVGKFTMALLFIVAVIVLQFVLDGNPLTKSVRLGWIATGLIPVTIAFATKNNLIGMFVGMGYERLNYIHRWIGIVSFVAANVHAIGFIYKWSINGQLSEDFQKPFVIHGAIALAGIELLFFASLSWVRNKAYTFFMFSHVIGYFLYLVALCFHRDACVKWVLLAAFIYAFDHLLRLVKTRVTVARIKAIPELGLVRLEIPSLNRGWRAGQHVRLRVLSSELGLLGWTTAHPFTVANAPGNGGADKKGMMLLVKKCGKWTGKLYDAAGRAGYYPTESGYGTVREIRVVVEGPYGGLGNMVMAGYSSAMLVGGGSGVTFVLSQAEELVQAVRAGTSSLRFIELVWITQDQASISPLLPTFATLIDNISALPGVLLKISIYYSRASPSSPSSRSSPSFESTQAYLSTLAPTLSVHSGRPALNRILDGLVRLTAALGPGRARGVAVGVCGPLELVGDVRKCAWSVEGDARRKSGGVELHEESNEAWTGSIGERAEKNLRSVTRRAPSFASLSLFVVLRHHQQIQHEGRMTPDTKASTQAQVQVNLLKDPHIKFVRVTWVDLVNFVRYRVVPIAHFRKLFADAASQSSSSSSVLNEARVKGKDGARFNPHPGITIAKVTLGLVYLSMAEGFSATGEYVYTLDLTSARLLPYASGHANIYGWFEEKQVEADDIKAKANENEFEFEVSLCPRTVLRRIVQDAFKAEGVSFLVGFETEVIFLSSIDPLVATNDYGWSESPAISAGTPEARALEEIAEALEEAGIELQMYHAEAAPGQYEIVTGPLPPLEACDALITTREIIMNVVSKHGMRATLAPRVYNNSCGSAAHTHISLTSTSAFWSTTKPQPVRVSSPPSVSLTPLEQSFLSGLLAHLPAATAFTLPTRASYARMIDGVWSGGTWASWGRDNRETPVRLAGRGPSYNFEIKSIDGTSNPYLAISALLSAGLAGISARTKLTSVGLHVPANTLTDVEKKEFGVENRMPLSIDEARKALAEDEVMKNALGEELIRTYLNILDEQLKAPTPEEEMIKLIKTF
;
A
#
# COMPACT_ATOMS: atom_id res chain seq x y z
N MET A 1 71.56 1.31 35.18
CA MET A 1 71.94 -0.12 35.28
C MET A 1 70.69 -0.94 35.02
N VAL A 2 70.58 -1.78 33.98
CA VAL A 2 71.47 -2.01 32.82
C VAL A 2 70.60 -2.26 31.57
N ASP A 3 71.13 -1.85 30.42
CA ASP A 3 70.72 -2.05 29.02
C ASP A 3 72.08 -2.22 28.25
N PRO A 4 72.23 -2.79 27.01
CA PRO A 4 71.28 -3.36 26.03
C PRO A 4 71.73 -4.73 25.40
N SER A 5 71.18 -5.07 24.22
CA SER A 5 71.75 -5.88 23.11
C SER A 5 71.52 -7.41 23.15
N THR A 6 71.61 -8.19 22.05
CA THR A 6 72.09 -8.01 20.64
C THR A 6 71.14 -8.83 19.71
N VAL A 7 70.78 -8.57 18.44
CA VAL A 7 71.28 -7.83 17.24
C VAL A 7 72.19 -8.68 16.30
N THR A 8 72.06 -8.47 14.96
CA THR A 8 72.65 -9.16 13.77
C THR A 8 71.87 -10.38 13.21
N GLY A 9 71.83 -10.69 11.89
CA GLY A 9 72.39 -10.07 10.66
C GLY A 9 71.33 -9.90 9.52
N VAL A 10 71.52 -9.21 8.37
CA VAL A 10 72.67 -9.02 7.44
C VAL A 10 72.87 -10.24 6.51
N THR A 11 72.77 -10.22 5.16
CA THR A 11 72.53 -9.13 4.14
C THR A 11 71.53 -9.61 3.02
N ALA A 12 71.48 -9.29 1.70
CA ALA A 12 72.40 -8.67 0.71
C ALA A 12 71.74 -7.85 -0.45
N SER A 13 71.94 -8.19 -1.74
CA SER A 13 72.29 -7.23 -2.83
C SER A 13 71.95 -7.70 -4.27
N THR A 14 71.96 -6.94 -5.40
CA THR A 14 72.00 -5.48 -5.74
C THR A 14 71.82 -5.24 -7.27
N GLY A 15 71.21 -4.12 -7.70
CA GLY A 15 71.21 -3.60 -9.11
C GLY A 15 70.10 -4.12 -10.04
N SER A 16 69.71 -3.50 -11.17
CA SER A 16 70.05 -2.20 -11.83
C SER A 16 69.05 -1.98 -13.02
N ALA A 17 68.94 -0.90 -13.86
CA ALA A 17 69.66 0.38 -14.03
C ALA A 17 68.84 1.42 -14.88
N VAL A 18 69.28 2.70 -14.90
CA VAL A 18 69.26 3.73 -16.00
C VAL A 18 67.95 4.16 -16.74
N ALA A 19 67.41 5.29 -16.28
CA ALA A 19 67.07 6.58 -16.96
C ALA A 19 66.48 6.72 -18.40
N ALA A 20 65.42 7.56 -18.50
CA ALA A 20 65.24 8.73 -19.39
C ALA A 20 64.02 9.58 -18.91
N GLY A 21 63.89 10.90 -19.10
CA GLY A 21 64.86 11.90 -19.60
C GLY A 21 64.20 13.08 -20.35
N ALA A 22 63.58 14.06 -19.67
CA ALA A 22 63.10 15.32 -20.28
C ALA A 22 62.94 16.47 -19.26
N THR A 23 63.33 17.70 -19.61
CA THR A 23 63.38 18.88 -18.71
C THR A 23 62.93 20.18 -19.38
N SER A 24 62.08 20.98 -18.70
CA SER A 24 61.90 22.44 -18.91
C SER A 24 60.88 23.01 -17.92
N SER A 25 60.99 24.22 -17.34
CA SER A 25 62.09 25.20 -17.27
C SER A 25 61.68 26.38 -16.35
N THR A 26 62.62 26.94 -15.56
CA THR A 26 62.84 28.39 -15.15
C THR A 26 61.64 29.33 -14.89
N SER A 27 61.66 30.35 -14.01
CA SER A 27 62.69 31.11 -13.25
C SER A 27 61.93 31.94 -12.18
N SER A 28 62.29 32.08 -10.89
CA SER A 28 63.51 32.58 -10.23
C SER A 28 63.73 34.11 -10.25
N ALA A 29 63.25 34.84 -9.24
CA ALA A 29 63.78 36.12 -8.66
C ALA A 29 62.76 36.77 -7.68
N ALA A 30 63.09 37.65 -6.72
CA ALA A 30 64.28 37.81 -5.86
C ALA A 30 64.02 38.88 -4.76
N GLY A 31 64.45 38.64 -3.51
CA GLY A 31 64.51 39.63 -2.41
C GLY A 31 63.20 39.93 -1.65
N GLY A 32 63.22 40.28 -0.35
CA GLY A 32 64.38 40.24 0.58
C GLY A 32 64.09 40.84 1.97
N GLY A 33 64.47 40.12 3.04
CA GLY A 33 64.52 40.58 4.45
C GLY A 33 63.17 40.64 5.19
N ALA A 34 63.13 40.60 6.53
CA ALA A 34 64.14 40.17 7.52
C ALA A 34 63.46 39.89 8.89
N GLY A 35 64.07 39.03 9.72
CA GLY A 35 63.64 38.74 11.10
C GLY A 35 62.98 37.36 11.26
N GLY A 36 63.54 36.51 12.13
CA GLY A 36 63.01 35.17 12.38
C GLY A 36 63.52 34.56 13.69
N GLN A 37 62.91 33.45 14.10
CA GLN A 37 63.32 32.59 15.21
C GLN A 37 62.84 31.15 14.95
N GLY A 38 63.59 30.15 15.47
CA GLY A 38 63.11 28.77 15.64
C GLY A 38 62.82 27.98 14.36
N GLY A 39 63.83 27.40 13.73
CA GLY A 39 63.64 26.44 12.64
C GLY A 39 63.48 25.00 13.14
N GLU A 40 62.34 24.38 12.86
CA GLU A 40 62.23 22.92 12.77
C GLU A 40 62.39 22.45 11.31
N SER A 41 62.73 21.18 11.12
CA SER A 41 63.17 20.63 9.82
C SER A 41 62.09 20.70 8.73
N THR A 42 62.52 20.96 7.49
CA THR A 42 61.72 20.88 6.26
C THR A 42 61.41 19.43 5.82
N GLY A 43 61.06 18.56 6.77
CA GLY A 43 60.40 17.29 6.49
C GLY A 43 58.94 17.52 6.10
N VAL A 44 58.41 16.68 5.21
CA VAL A 44 56.96 16.63 4.93
C VAL A 44 56.22 16.25 6.22
N ASP A 45 55.14 16.95 6.58
CA ASP A 45 54.32 16.59 7.75
C ASP A 45 53.86 15.13 7.60
N THR A 46 54.38 14.25 8.46
CA THR A 46 54.09 12.81 8.39
C THR A 46 52.61 12.49 8.55
N ASN A 47 51.80 13.44 9.04
CA ASN A 47 50.35 13.36 9.14
C ASN A 47 49.64 13.85 7.86
N GLU A 48 50.25 14.78 7.10
CA GLU A 48 49.78 15.17 5.76
C GLU A 48 50.03 14.05 4.74
N LEU A 49 51.16 13.32 4.88
CA LEU A 49 51.47 12.14 4.06
C LEU A 49 50.35 11.07 4.12
N ILE A 50 49.60 10.99 5.22
CA ILE A 50 48.47 10.06 5.39
C ILE A 50 47.31 10.44 4.47
N VAL A 51 47.04 11.74 4.30
CA VAL A 51 46.00 12.23 3.39
C VAL A 51 46.38 11.94 1.94
N PHE A 52 47.66 12.11 1.57
CA PHE A 52 48.18 11.73 0.26
C PHE A 52 47.96 10.25 -0.06
N TRP A 53 48.24 9.33 0.88
CA TRP A 53 47.98 7.90 0.68
C TRP A 53 46.47 7.55 0.65
N LEU A 54 45.64 8.24 1.44
CA LEU A 54 44.18 8.10 1.41
C LEU A 54 43.59 8.55 0.06
N ASP A 55 44.07 9.67 -0.48
CA ASP A 55 43.66 10.19 -1.79
C ASP A 55 44.12 9.29 -2.93
N ILE A 56 45.34 8.73 -2.87
CA ILE A 56 45.78 7.69 -3.81
C ILE A 56 44.85 6.48 -3.76
N ALA A 57 44.51 5.97 -2.57
CA ALA A 57 43.60 4.83 -2.43
C ALA A 57 42.20 5.13 -3.01
N LEU A 58 41.67 6.34 -2.78
CA LEU A 58 40.43 6.84 -3.36
C LEU A 58 40.50 6.94 -4.89
N LEU A 59 41.59 7.50 -5.44
CA LEU A 59 41.81 7.62 -6.88
C LEU A 59 41.95 6.25 -7.54
N CYS A 60 42.65 5.28 -6.93
CA CYS A 60 42.72 3.90 -7.40
C CYS A 60 41.34 3.22 -7.40
N ALA A 61 40.52 3.41 -6.36
CA ALA A 61 39.16 2.89 -6.32
C ALA A 61 38.27 3.51 -7.41
N VAL A 62 38.33 4.83 -7.62
CA VAL A 62 37.61 5.52 -8.70
C VAL A 62 38.09 5.06 -10.08
N ALA A 63 39.39 4.90 -10.27
CA ALA A 63 39.98 4.39 -11.51
C ALA A 63 39.53 2.96 -11.82
N PHE A 64 39.45 2.06 -10.83
CA PHE A 64 38.93 0.71 -11.02
C PHE A 64 37.49 0.71 -11.57
N PHE A 65 36.58 1.50 -10.96
CA PHE A 65 35.20 1.62 -11.45
C PHE A 65 35.11 2.33 -12.80
N PHE A 66 35.98 3.30 -13.07
CA PHE A 66 36.10 3.95 -14.38
C PHE A 66 36.50 2.95 -15.48
N PHE A 67 37.58 2.18 -15.28
CA PHE A 67 38.03 1.19 -16.25
C PHE A 67 37.02 0.04 -16.46
N ALA A 68 36.31 -0.37 -15.41
CA ALA A 68 35.20 -1.33 -15.53
C ALA A 68 34.05 -0.76 -16.40
N ALA A 69 33.71 0.52 -16.27
CA ALA A 69 32.67 1.17 -17.06
C ALA A 69 33.11 1.55 -18.49
N LEU A 70 34.41 1.74 -18.71
CA LEU A 70 35.00 2.31 -19.93
C LEU A 70 34.55 1.62 -21.24
N PRO A 71 34.48 0.27 -21.36
CA PRO A 71 33.98 -0.38 -22.58
C PRO A 71 32.55 0.04 -22.96
N ARG A 72 31.69 0.30 -21.97
CA ARG A 72 30.30 0.74 -22.19
C ARG A 72 30.22 2.23 -22.51
N ALA A 73 31.08 3.03 -21.88
CA ALA A 73 31.25 4.43 -22.25
C ALA A 73 31.71 4.57 -23.71
N ILE A 74 32.73 3.83 -24.14
CA ILE A 74 33.20 3.77 -25.52
C ILE A 74 32.08 3.29 -26.46
N ALA A 75 31.37 2.22 -26.11
CA ALA A 75 30.24 1.72 -26.91
C ALA A 75 29.16 2.78 -27.16
N ARG A 76 28.77 3.54 -26.12
CA ARG A 76 27.83 4.66 -26.24
C ARG A 76 28.40 5.80 -27.08
N PHE A 77 29.60 6.29 -26.74
CA PHE A 77 30.21 7.47 -27.35
C PHE A 77 30.85 7.19 -28.73
N SER A 78 30.86 5.94 -29.20
CA SER A 78 31.18 5.59 -30.60
C SER A 78 30.29 6.32 -31.62
N ARG A 79 29.04 6.62 -31.24
CA ARG A 79 28.11 7.42 -32.04
C ARG A 79 28.27 8.90 -31.70
N ARG A 80 28.69 9.72 -32.68
CA ARG A 80 28.81 11.19 -32.55
C ARG A 80 27.53 11.88 -32.02
N SER A 81 26.35 11.31 -32.27
CA SER A 81 25.07 11.82 -31.73
C SER A 81 24.98 11.76 -30.21
N GLU A 82 25.56 10.75 -29.57
CA GLU A 82 25.43 10.52 -28.12
C GLU A 82 26.35 11.42 -27.28
N TRP A 83 27.29 12.13 -27.90
CA TRP A 83 28.12 13.17 -27.24
C TRP A 83 27.32 14.41 -26.86
N GLY A 84 26.36 14.84 -27.69
CA GLY A 84 25.48 15.98 -27.40
C GLY A 84 24.17 15.61 -26.70
N ARG A 85 23.73 14.35 -26.84
CA ARG A 85 22.41 13.88 -26.41
C ARG A 85 22.38 13.58 -24.90
N GLY A 86 21.46 14.25 -24.20
CA GLY A 86 21.28 14.09 -22.76
C GLY A 86 22.18 14.97 -21.90
N LEU A 87 22.81 16.00 -22.48
CA LEU A 87 23.64 16.98 -21.77
C LEU A 87 22.95 18.34 -21.56
N LEU A 88 22.26 18.87 -22.57
CA LEU A 88 21.65 20.21 -22.54
C LEU A 88 20.31 20.18 -23.28
N VAL A 89 19.25 20.71 -22.67
CA VAL A 89 17.95 20.89 -23.35
C VAL A 89 17.91 22.19 -24.15
N TYR A 90 17.33 22.12 -25.36
CA TYR A 90 17.22 23.26 -26.27
C TYR A 90 16.05 23.12 -27.25
N GLY A 91 15.63 24.25 -27.82
CA GLY A 91 14.71 24.31 -28.95
C GLY A 91 15.47 24.34 -30.28
N SER A 92 14.93 23.71 -31.31
CA SER A 92 15.44 23.79 -32.68
C SER A 92 14.31 23.98 -33.68
N THR A 93 14.48 24.94 -34.59
CA THR A 93 13.53 25.29 -35.65
C THR A 93 13.80 24.57 -36.98
N LYS A 94 15.04 24.10 -37.19
CA LYS A 94 15.49 23.46 -38.44
C LYS A 94 14.85 22.06 -38.61
N SER A 95 14.15 21.85 -39.72
CA SER A 95 13.66 20.53 -40.12
C SER A 95 14.82 19.62 -40.51
N GLY A 96 14.76 18.36 -40.09
CA GLY A 96 15.59 17.29 -40.66
C GLY A 96 14.88 16.68 -41.87
N ARG A 97 15.63 16.28 -42.90
CA ARG A 97 15.11 15.43 -43.98
C ARG A 97 14.87 14.03 -43.40
N GLN A 98 13.62 13.60 -43.34
CA GLN A 98 13.27 12.18 -43.17
C GLN A 98 12.95 11.55 -44.54
N PRO A 99 13.13 10.22 -44.71
CA PRO A 99 12.53 9.50 -45.82
C PRO A 99 11.00 9.61 -45.77
N ALA A 100 10.35 9.48 -46.92
CA ALA A 100 8.89 9.59 -47.02
C ALA A 100 8.18 8.52 -46.17
N PRO A 101 6.99 8.82 -45.61
CA PRO A 101 6.16 7.81 -44.98
C PRO A 101 5.71 6.78 -46.02
N LEU A 102 5.72 5.49 -45.65
CA LEU A 102 5.14 4.43 -46.48
C LEU A 102 3.62 4.61 -46.52
N THR A 103 3.11 5.13 -47.64
CA THR A 103 1.68 5.20 -47.93
C THR A 103 1.13 3.80 -48.20
N VAL A 104 0.56 3.16 -47.17
CA VAL A 104 -0.19 1.91 -47.30
C VAL A 104 -1.68 2.25 -47.31
N ASN A 105 -2.43 1.66 -48.24
CA ASN A 105 -3.81 2.04 -48.52
C ASN A 105 -4.75 1.56 -47.39
N PRO A 106 -5.60 2.39 -46.77
CA PRO A 106 -6.43 1.99 -45.63
C PRO A 106 -7.35 0.78 -45.90
N SER A 107 -7.77 0.59 -47.15
CA SER A 107 -8.61 -0.54 -47.60
C SER A 107 -7.92 -1.91 -47.55
N GLU A 108 -6.58 -1.98 -47.61
CA GLU A 108 -5.86 -3.25 -47.40
C GLU A 108 -5.75 -3.63 -45.91
N ARG A 109 -5.90 -2.65 -45.00
CA ARG A 109 -5.62 -2.81 -43.56
C ARG A 109 -6.47 -3.88 -42.89
N LEU A 110 -7.72 -4.05 -43.35
CA LEU A 110 -8.67 -5.05 -42.84
C LEU A 110 -8.50 -6.45 -43.46
N ARG A 111 -7.82 -6.58 -44.61
CA ARG A 111 -7.82 -7.82 -45.41
C ARG A 111 -6.62 -8.75 -45.17
N ARG A 112 -5.66 -8.36 -44.32
CA ARG A 112 -4.46 -9.14 -43.97
C ARG A 112 -4.37 -9.62 -42.53
N GLN A 113 -5.39 -9.37 -41.69
CA GLN A 113 -5.42 -9.92 -40.32
C GLN A 113 -5.65 -11.43 -40.28
N HIS A 114 -6.10 -12.04 -41.39
CA HIS A 114 -6.03 -13.50 -41.61
C HIS A 114 -4.75 -13.87 -42.36
N THR A 115 -3.69 -14.13 -41.59
CA THR A 115 -2.54 -14.95 -42.00
C THR A 115 -2.14 -15.82 -40.80
N ASP A 116 -1.75 -17.07 -41.04
CA ASP A 116 -1.87 -18.17 -40.06
C ASP A 116 -0.81 -18.19 -38.92
N ALA A 117 -0.33 -17.02 -38.52
CA ALA A 117 0.62 -16.82 -37.42
C ALA A 117 -0.06 -16.44 -36.09
N THR A 118 -1.39 -16.26 -36.06
CA THR A 118 -2.15 -15.75 -34.91
C THR A 118 -3.31 -16.65 -34.47
N GLN A 119 -3.28 -17.94 -34.79
CA GLN A 119 -4.17 -18.92 -34.16
C GLN A 119 -3.68 -19.18 -32.71
N TRP A 120 -4.24 -18.40 -31.78
CA TRP A 120 -3.95 -18.45 -30.35
C TRP A 120 -5.16 -19.04 -29.64
N ASP A 121 -5.01 -20.18 -28.96
CA ASP A 121 -6.14 -20.79 -28.25
C ASP A 121 -6.52 -19.98 -27.00
N TYR A 122 -7.80 -19.62 -26.91
CA TYR A 122 -8.38 -18.81 -25.83
C TYR A 122 -9.34 -19.64 -24.96
N THR A 123 -8.84 -20.73 -24.37
CA THR A 123 -9.54 -21.45 -23.29
C THR A 123 -8.58 -21.78 -22.14
N THR A 124 -9.10 -21.81 -20.91
CA THR A 124 -8.38 -21.94 -19.62
C THR A 124 -7.48 -20.76 -19.20
N GLU A 125 -7.28 -20.61 -17.89
CA GLU A 125 -6.56 -19.50 -17.25
C GLU A 125 -5.02 -19.59 -17.33
N GLN A 126 -4.48 -20.23 -18.38
CA GLN A 126 -3.04 -20.53 -18.51
C GLN A 126 -2.31 -19.72 -19.61
N SER A 127 -2.91 -18.62 -20.08
CA SER A 127 -2.41 -17.79 -21.22
C SER A 127 -1.23 -16.84 -20.89
N HIS A 128 -0.26 -17.32 -20.09
CA HIS A 128 1.07 -16.70 -19.95
C HIS A 128 2.20 -17.59 -20.48
N THR A 129 1.88 -18.81 -20.93
CA THR A 129 2.85 -19.73 -21.52
C THR A 129 3.03 -19.40 -22.99
N PHE A 130 4.23 -18.96 -23.38
CA PHE A 130 4.63 -18.94 -24.79
C PHE A 130 4.85 -20.40 -25.22
N VAL A 131 3.82 -21.04 -25.75
CA VAL A 131 3.94 -22.38 -26.34
C VAL A 131 4.85 -22.28 -27.56
N GLY A 132 5.97 -22.98 -27.53
CA GLY A 132 6.95 -22.98 -28.62
C GLY A 132 6.43 -23.78 -29.81
N THR A 133 5.72 -23.13 -30.74
CA THR A 133 5.43 -23.69 -32.05
C THR A 133 6.75 -23.98 -32.78
N GLN A 134 6.89 -25.21 -33.28
CA GLN A 134 8.09 -25.66 -33.98
C GLN A 134 8.37 -24.85 -35.26
N GLU A 135 9.63 -24.90 -35.71
CA GLU A 135 10.13 -24.19 -36.87
C GLU A 135 9.30 -24.40 -38.15
N LYS A 136 8.57 -23.36 -38.56
CA LYS A 136 8.11 -23.21 -39.96
C LYS A 136 8.65 -21.93 -40.58
N GLY A 137 9.96 -21.96 -40.85
CA GLY A 137 10.60 -21.22 -41.94
C GLY A 137 10.50 -19.68 -41.89
N TRP A 138 11.34 -19.04 -41.07
CA TRP A 138 11.61 -17.59 -41.19
C TRP A 138 12.45 -17.29 -42.46
N LYS A 139 11.82 -17.36 -43.64
CA LYS A 139 12.40 -16.99 -44.94
C LYS A 139 11.68 -15.74 -45.48
N GLY A 140 12.20 -14.56 -45.13
CA GLY A 140 11.57 -13.29 -45.49
C GLY A 140 12.41 -12.05 -45.17
N GLU A 141 13.64 -11.95 -45.72
CA GLU A 141 14.41 -10.70 -45.63
C GLU A 141 13.90 -9.63 -46.62
N THR A 142 12.86 -8.90 -46.24
CA THR A 142 12.58 -7.59 -46.84
C THR A 142 13.56 -6.55 -46.29
N LYS A 143 14.26 -5.86 -47.18
CA LYS A 143 15.38 -4.95 -46.86
C LYS A 143 14.89 -3.67 -46.16
N ILE A 144 14.80 -3.69 -44.83
CA ILE A 144 14.75 -2.46 -44.02
C ILE A 144 16.01 -1.61 -44.32
N ALA A 145 15.86 -0.29 -44.36
CA ALA A 145 16.81 0.65 -44.96
C ALA A 145 18.26 0.48 -44.45
N ARG A 146 19.19 0.13 -45.35
CA ARG A 146 20.56 -0.35 -45.06
C ARG A 146 21.55 0.68 -44.50
N ASN A 147 21.13 1.90 -44.17
CA ASN A 147 22.05 3.04 -43.97
C ASN A 147 22.45 3.33 -42.51
N ALA A 148 22.06 2.48 -41.55
CA ALA A 148 22.51 2.60 -40.16
C ALA A 148 22.74 1.22 -39.53
N SER A 149 23.90 1.05 -38.88
CA SER A 149 24.16 -0.11 -38.01
C SER A 149 23.57 0.13 -36.60
N PRO A 150 23.03 -0.90 -35.93
CA PRO A 150 22.63 -0.81 -34.52
C PRO A 150 23.84 -0.51 -33.61
N PRO A 151 23.64 0.06 -32.40
CA PRO A 151 24.75 0.38 -31.52
C PRO A 151 25.42 -0.91 -31.02
N PRO A 152 26.73 -0.89 -30.73
CA PRO A 152 27.42 -2.03 -30.15
C PRO A 152 26.82 -2.38 -28.78
N HIS A 153 26.31 -3.60 -28.64
CA HIS A 153 25.88 -4.13 -27.34
C HIS A 153 27.10 -4.57 -26.54
N VAL A 154 27.35 -3.90 -25.41
CA VAL A 154 28.34 -4.31 -24.42
C VAL A 154 27.60 -4.61 -23.10
N PRO A 155 27.54 -5.90 -22.68
CA PRO A 155 26.86 -6.27 -21.44
C PRO A 155 27.55 -5.66 -20.22
N ALA A 156 26.78 -5.35 -19.17
CA ALA A 156 27.36 -4.96 -17.89
C ALA A 156 28.20 -6.09 -17.26
N TRP A 157 29.16 -5.72 -16.40
CA TRP A 157 29.87 -6.66 -15.54
C TRP A 157 28.93 -7.48 -14.64
N SER A 158 27.74 -6.96 -14.29
CA SER A 158 26.68 -7.69 -13.59
C SER A 158 25.93 -8.73 -14.46
N SER A 159 26.05 -8.65 -15.77
CA SER A 159 25.60 -9.71 -16.69
C SER A 159 26.68 -10.75 -16.94
N ILE A 160 27.96 -10.34 -16.92
CA ILE A 160 29.13 -11.22 -17.11
C ILE A 160 29.43 -12.04 -15.84
N LEU A 161 29.70 -11.37 -14.72
CA LEU A 161 30.03 -11.97 -13.42
C LEU A 161 28.76 -12.16 -12.58
N PHE A 162 27.69 -12.69 -13.18
CA PHE A 162 26.36 -12.64 -12.57
C PHE A 162 26.30 -13.19 -11.12
N PRO A 163 26.84 -14.38 -10.77
CA PRO A 163 26.78 -14.90 -9.40
C PRO A 163 27.42 -13.96 -8.36
N VAL A 164 28.59 -13.41 -8.68
CA VAL A 164 29.32 -12.47 -7.81
C VAL A 164 28.57 -11.13 -7.70
N SER A 165 27.99 -10.66 -8.81
CA SER A 165 27.22 -9.41 -8.81
C SER A 165 25.88 -9.53 -8.06
N ALA A 166 25.25 -10.70 -8.08
CA ALA A 166 24.02 -10.97 -7.34
C ALA A 166 24.27 -10.92 -5.83
N LEU A 167 25.40 -11.48 -5.36
CA LEU A 167 25.84 -11.34 -3.98
C LEU A 167 26.01 -9.87 -3.58
N PHE A 168 26.73 -9.06 -4.35
CA PHE A 168 26.92 -7.64 -4.04
C PHE A 168 25.64 -6.78 -4.19
N ALA A 169 24.67 -7.22 -4.99
CA ALA A 169 23.39 -6.55 -5.15
C ALA A 169 22.32 -6.99 -4.13
N TYR A 170 22.52 -8.12 -3.44
CA TYR A 170 21.67 -8.58 -2.34
C TYR A 170 21.51 -7.51 -1.26
N ASN A 171 20.29 -7.34 -0.72
CA ASN A 171 19.99 -6.28 0.24
C ASN A 171 19.93 -6.85 1.67
N VAL A 172 20.90 -6.45 2.49
CA VAL A 172 21.00 -6.86 3.91
C VAL A 172 20.01 -6.06 4.77
N ALA A 173 19.75 -4.81 4.40
CA ALA A 173 18.75 -3.95 5.04
C ALA A 173 18.10 -3.02 3.99
N PHE A 174 17.05 -2.29 4.38
CA PHE A 174 16.30 -1.41 3.48
C PHE A 174 17.22 -0.37 2.79
N GLY A 175 17.36 -0.47 1.46
CA GLY A 175 18.23 0.37 0.62
C GLY A 175 19.74 0.10 0.74
N LYS A 176 20.18 -0.87 1.56
CA LYS A 176 21.59 -1.21 1.79
C LYS A 176 21.93 -2.59 1.20
N SER A 177 22.66 -2.60 0.09
CA SER A 177 23.20 -3.84 -0.48
C SER A 177 24.52 -4.26 0.16
N VAL A 178 24.87 -5.54 0.04
CA VAL A 178 26.16 -6.10 0.46
C VAL A 178 27.31 -5.28 -0.16
N GLY A 179 27.22 -4.90 -1.43
CA GLY A 179 28.21 -4.04 -2.10
C GLY A 179 28.34 -2.64 -1.47
N LYS A 180 27.22 -1.98 -1.14
CA LYS A 180 27.25 -0.68 -0.43
C LYS A 180 27.91 -0.83 0.96
N PHE A 181 27.68 -1.95 1.66
CA PHE A 181 28.30 -2.23 2.96
C PHE A 181 29.79 -2.62 2.85
N THR A 182 30.16 -3.42 1.85
CA THR A 182 31.55 -3.85 1.61
C THR A 182 32.44 -2.66 1.27
N MET A 183 31.98 -1.76 0.38
CA MET A 183 32.70 -0.52 0.06
C MET A 183 32.88 0.38 1.30
N ALA A 184 31.85 0.47 2.15
CA ALA A 184 31.93 1.20 3.42
C ALA A 184 32.93 0.56 4.40
N LEU A 185 32.88 -0.76 4.57
CA LEU A 185 33.80 -1.49 5.45
C LEU A 185 35.25 -1.37 4.98
N LEU A 186 35.51 -1.55 3.69
CA LEU A 186 36.86 -1.43 3.11
C LEU A 186 37.48 -0.04 3.33
N PHE A 187 36.71 1.03 3.20
CA PHE A 187 37.23 2.38 3.45
C PHE A 187 37.37 2.69 4.94
N ILE A 188 36.49 2.20 5.82
CA ILE A 188 36.71 2.26 7.27
C ILE A 188 37.99 1.52 7.66
N VAL A 189 38.19 0.30 7.14
CA VAL A 189 39.41 -0.48 7.37
C VAL A 189 40.63 0.26 6.82
N ALA A 190 40.56 0.88 5.63
CA ALA A 190 41.66 1.68 5.09
C ALA A 190 42.01 2.88 5.99
N VAL A 191 41.02 3.62 6.49
CA VAL A 191 41.23 4.74 7.43
C VAL A 191 41.81 4.27 8.76
N ILE A 192 41.35 3.13 9.29
CA ILE A 192 41.89 2.51 10.52
C ILE A 192 43.34 2.06 10.28
N VAL A 193 43.62 1.33 9.21
CA VAL A 193 44.97 0.86 8.85
C VAL A 193 45.93 2.04 8.69
N LEU A 194 45.55 3.09 7.98
CA LEU A 194 46.34 4.33 7.83
C LEU A 194 46.59 5.04 9.17
N GLN A 195 45.66 4.98 10.12
CA GLN A 195 45.82 5.57 11.45
C GLN A 195 46.79 4.77 12.33
N PHE A 196 46.73 3.43 12.29
CA PHE A 196 47.47 2.54 13.19
C PHE A 196 48.84 2.08 12.66
N VAL A 197 49.01 1.85 11.36
CA VAL A 197 50.27 1.33 10.76
C VAL A 197 51.42 2.34 10.81
N LEU A 198 51.13 3.62 11.05
CA LEU A 198 52.12 4.70 11.11
C LEU A 198 52.42 5.15 12.54
N ASP A 199 52.54 4.20 13.49
CA ASP A 199 52.80 4.42 14.92
C ASP A 199 51.87 5.46 15.57
N GLY A 200 50.62 5.10 15.90
CA GLY A 200 49.73 6.05 16.56
C GLY A 200 48.49 5.47 17.25
N ASN A 201 48.47 5.54 18.58
CA ASN A 201 47.21 5.56 19.31
C ASN A 201 46.39 6.81 18.86
N PRO A 202 45.14 6.66 18.38
CA PRO A 202 44.36 7.77 17.83
C PRO A 202 44.05 8.89 18.83
N LEU A 203 44.07 8.61 20.14
CA LEU A 203 43.85 9.61 21.18
C LEU A 203 45.12 10.43 21.49
N THR A 204 46.32 9.87 21.28
CA THR A 204 47.59 10.60 21.51
C THR A 204 48.12 11.31 20.27
N LYS A 205 47.82 10.79 19.07
CA LYS A 205 48.13 11.43 17.76
C LYS A 205 46.85 11.90 17.04
N SER A 206 45.96 12.56 17.76
CA SER A 206 44.63 13.01 17.30
C SER A 206 44.65 13.98 16.10
N VAL A 207 45.76 14.69 15.86
CA VAL A 207 45.97 15.59 14.70
C VAL A 207 45.68 14.91 13.36
N ARG A 208 46.01 13.62 13.23
CA ARG A 208 45.79 12.80 12.02
C ARG A 208 44.33 12.74 11.60
N LEU A 209 43.42 12.65 12.57
CA LEU A 209 41.99 12.56 12.32
C LEU A 209 41.40 13.90 11.86
N GLY A 210 41.97 15.02 12.31
CA GLY A 210 41.66 16.35 11.77
C GLY A 210 42.12 16.50 10.30
N TRP A 211 43.34 16.08 9.99
CA TRP A 211 43.85 16.02 8.61
C TRP A 211 42.95 15.15 7.69
N ILE A 212 42.56 13.95 8.14
CA ILE A 212 41.65 13.05 7.40
C ILE A 212 40.27 13.69 7.22
N ALA A 213 39.69 14.29 8.25
CA ALA A 213 38.41 14.99 8.16
C ALA A 213 38.43 16.11 7.11
N THR A 214 39.52 16.89 7.05
CA THR A 214 39.73 17.99 6.10
C THR A 214 39.99 17.50 4.67
N GLY A 215 40.84 16.48 4.48
CA GLY A 215 41.12 15.91 3.16
C GLY A 215 39.87 15.34 2.46
N LEU A 216 38.92 14.84 3.23
CA LEU A 216 37.66 14.30 2.72
C LEU A 216 36.61 15.37 2.32
N ILE A 217 36.88 16.67 2.52
CA ILE A 217 35.93 17.74 2.18
C ILE A 217 35.66 17.84 0.66
N PRO A 218 36.65 17.96 -0.24
CA PRO A 218 36.39 18.00 -1.68
C PRO A 218 35.71 16.74 -2.20
N VAL A 219 36.07 15.56 -1.66
CA VAL A 219 35.48 14.26 -2.01
C VAL A 219 33.99 14.22 -1.62
N THR A 220 33.68 14.70 -0.41
CA THR A 220 32.31 14.82 0.11
C THR A 220 31.46 15.74 -0.76
N ILE A 221 32.00 16.89 -1.21
CA ILE A 221 31.29 17.79 -2.13
C ILE A 221 31.14 17.18 -3.52
N ALA A 222 32.18 16.55 -4.07
CA ALA A 222 32.16 15.95 -5.41
C ALA A 222 30.99 14.97 -5.57
N PHE A 223 30.79 14.07 -4.60
CA PHE A 223 29.67 13.12 -4.60
C PHE A 223 28.28 13.73 -4.35
N ALA A 224 28.19 15.01 -3.95
CA ALA A 224 26.93 15.77 -3.85
C ALA A 224 26.60 16.60 -5.11
N THR A 225 27.56 16.81 -6.02
CA THR A 225 27.33 17.59 -7.25
C THR A 225 26.31 16.93 -8.17
N LYS A 226 25.48 17.72 -8.87
CA LYS A 226 24.51 17.20 -9.86
C LYS A 226 25.18 16.82 -11.17
N ASN A 227 26.17 17.62 -11.58
CA ASN A 227 26.99 17.39 -12.77
C ASN A 227 28.27 16.61 -12.44
N ASN A 228 28.12 15.54 -11.65
CA ASN A 228 29.23 14.72 -11.18
C ASN A 228 29.94 14.02 -12.37
N LEU A 229 31.20 14.39 -12.61
CA LEU A 229 32.03 13.86 -13.70
C LEU A 229 32.34 12.36 -13.53
N ILE A 230 32.58 11.90 -12.30
CA ILE A 230 32.80 10.48 -11.99
C ILE A 230 31.56 9.68 -12.39
N GLY A 231 30.37 10.16 -12.03
CA GLY A 231 29.09 9.56 -12.41
C GLY A 231 28.85 9.52 -13.91
N MET A 232 29.22 10.60 -14.63
CA MET A 232 29.12 10.66 -16.08
C MET A 232 29.93 9.55 -16.78
N PHE A 233 31.18 9.32 -16.35
CA PHE A 233 32.04 8.28 -16.93
C PHE A 233 31.66 6.87 -16.48
N VAL A 234 31.42 6.66 -15.18
CA VAL A 234 31.01 5.34 -14.64
C VAL A 234 29.61 4.93 -15.12
N GLY A 235 28.79 5.89 -15.57
CA GLY A 235 27.43 5.65 -16.07
C GLY A 235 26.39 5.60 -14.96
N MET A 236 26.61 6.29 -13.84
CA MET A 236 25.68 6.42 -12.72
C MET A 236 25.33 7.90 -12.51
N GLY A 237 24.04 8.25 -12.49
CA GLY A 237 23.63 9.61 -12.14
C GLY A 237 23.86 9.94 -10.66
N TYR A 238 23.86 11.24 -10.34
CA TYR A 238 24.19 11.74 -9.00
C TYR A 238 23.23 11.20 -7.92
N GLU A 239 21.98 10.91 -8.28
CA GLU A 239 21.00 10.30 -7.39
C GLU A 239 21.42 8.91 -6.87
N ARG A 240 22.18 8.14 -7.65
CA ARG A 240 22.77 6.86 -7.23
C ARG A 240 24.06 7.05 -6.41
N LEU A 241 24.87 8.06 -6.75
CA LEU A 241 26.14 8.35 -6.06
C LEU A 241 25.97 9.04 -4.70
N ASN A 242 24.86 9.73 -4.45
CA ASN A 242 24.59 10.47 -3.20
C ASN A 242 24.52 9.59 -1.92
N TYR A 243 24.66 8.27 -2.02
CA TYR A 243 24.95 7.45 -0.82
C TYR A 243 26.39 7.65 -0.33
N ILE A 244 27.35 7.86 -1.24
CA ILE A 244 28.77 8.05 -0.92
C ILE A 244 28.99 9.37 -0.20
N HIS A 245 28.43 10.48 -0.71
CA HIS A 245 28.45 11.79 -0.04
C HIS A 245 27.98 11.70 1.43
N ARG A 246 26.80 11.11 1.65
CA ARG A 246 26.22 10.93 2.99
C ARG A 246 27.10 10.07 3.90
N TRP A 247 27.88 9.16 3.33
CA TRP A 247 28.68 8.21 4.08
C TRP A 247 30.08 8.75 4.43
N ILE A 248 30.75 9.41 3.48
CA ILE A 248 32.02 10.12 3.76
C ILE A 248 31.78 11.23 4.79
N GLY A 249 30.64 11.95 4.72
CA GLY A 249 30.27 12.93 5.74
C GLY A 249 30.11 12.36 7.16
N ILE A 250 29.75 11.08 7.31
CA ILE A 250 29.73 10.39 8.62
C ILE A 250 31.17 10.12 9.09
N VAL A 251 32.08 9.72 8.19
CA VAL A 251 33.49 9.50 8.54
C VAL A 251 34.17 10.83 8.93
N SER A 252 33.96 11.91 8.18
CA SER A 252 34.45 13.25 8.54
C SER A 252 33.90 13.73 9.89
N PHE A 253 32.63 13.48 10.19
CA PHE A 253 32.03 13.81 11.50
C PHE A 253 32.72 13.04 12.64
N VAL A 254 32.88 11.72 12.51
CA VAL A 254 33.55 10.89 13.53
C VAL A 254 35.01 11.30 13.70
N ALA A 255 35.74 11.51 12.60
CA ALA A 255 37.14 11.92 12.63
C ALA A 255 37.33 13.30 13.29
N ALA A 256 36.47 14.28 12.99
CA ALA A 256 36.50 15.59 13.64
C ALA A 256 36.17 15.52 15.14
N ASN A 257 35.21 14.68 15.55
CA ASN A 257 34.86 14.48 16.95
C ASN A 257 36.01 13.81 17.74
N VAL A 258 36.58 12.72 17.24
CA VAL A 258 37.69 12.02 17.92
C VAL A 258 38.97 12.89 17.93
N HIS A 259 39.18 13.72 16.90
CA HIS A 259 40.22 14.75 16.89
C HIS A 259 40.05 15.73 18.07
N ALA A 260 38.87 16.32 18.23
CA ALA A 260 38.56 17.25 19.32
C ALA A 260 38.66 16.58 20.70
N ILE A 261 38.09 15.38 20.87
CA ILE A 261 38.13 14.61 22.12
C ILE A 261 39.59 14.30 22.53
N GLY A 262 40.45 13.93 21.59
CA GLY A 262 41.87 13.68 21.87
C GLY A 262 42.62 14.93 22.36
N PHE A 263 42.29 16.11 21.85
CA PHE A 263 42.83 17.38 22.37
C PHE A 263 42.27 17.74 23.75
N ILE A 264 40.95 17.63 23.96
CA ILE A 264 40.30 17.85 25.27
C ILE A 264 40.90 16.93 26.33
N TYR A 265 41.09 15.65 26.02
CA TYR A 265 41.73 14.66 26.89
C TYR A 265 43.18 15.05 27.24
N LYS A 266 43.99 15.43 26.24
CA LYS A 266 45.37 15.88 26.43
C LYS A 266 45.45 17.12 27.32
N TRP A 267 44.64 18.15 27.04
CA TRP A 267 44.61 19.38 27.82
C TRP A 267 44.08 19.18 29.24
N SER A 268 43.11 18.27 29.43
CA SER A 268 42.57 17.95 30.75
C SER A 268 43.58 17.20 31.64
N ILE A 269 44.38 16.30 31.08
CA ILE A 269 45.45 15.60 31.84
C ILE A 269 46.59 16.57 32.17
N ASN A 270 46.91 17.49 31.25
CA ASN A 270 47.92 18.52 31.49
C ASN A 270 47.46 19.64 32.45
N GLY A 271 46.17 19.71 32.81
CA GLY A 271 45.58 20.82 33.58
C GLY A 271 45.41 22.14 32.81
N GLN A 272 45.72 22.16 31.51
CA GLN A 272 45.79 23.37 30.66
C GLN A 272 44.46 23.74 29.99
N LEU A 273 43.39 22.97 30.24
CA LEU A 273 42.11 23.04 29.51
C LEU A 273 41.53 24.46 29.33
N SER A 274 41.51 25.28 30.38
CA SER A 274 40.97 26.65 30.33
C SER A 274 41.84 27.62 29.52
N GLU A 275 43.17 27.40 29.49
CA GLU A 275 44.12 28.24 28.77
C GLU A 275 44.12 27.90 27.27
N ASP A 276 44.13 26.61 26.93
CA ASP A 276 44.11 26.16 25.53
C ASP A 276 42.79 26.52 24.82
N PHE A 277 41.64 26.46 25.51
CA PHE A 277 40.36 26.87 24.92
C PHE A 277 40.25 28.37 24.58
N GLN A 278 41.08 29.23 25.17
CA GLN A 278 41.12 30.67 24.86
C GLN A 278 41.95 31.00 23.61
N LYS A 279 42.72 30.05 23.07
CA LYS A 279 43.61 30.28 21.93
C LYS A 279 42.77 30.48 20.65
N PRO A 280 42.96 31.57 19.87
CA PRO A 280 42.03 31.93 18.78
C PRO A 280 41.76 30.82 17.76
N PHE A 281 42.75 30.01 17.40
CA PHE A 281 42.57 28.90 16.46
C PHE A 281 41.70 27.76 17.05
N VAL A 282 41.71 27.56 18.38
CA VAL A 282 40.86 26.58 19.08
C VAL A 282 39.40 27.05 19.10
N ILE A 283 39.15 28.35 19.29
CA ILE A 283 37.82 28.95 19.20
C ILE A 283 37.22 28.72 17.79
N HIS A 284 38.01 28.96 16.72
CA HIS A 284 37.58 28.64 15.36
C HIS A 284 37.40 27.13 15.13
N GLY A 285 38.21 26.29 15.76
CA GLY A 285 38.03 24.83 15.78
C GLY A 285 36.69 24.41 16.41
N ALA A 286 36.28 25.04 17.52
CA ALA A 286 35.00 24.79 18.16
C ALA A 286 33.81 25.25 17.29
N ILE A 287 33.92 26.39 16.61
CA ILE A 287 32.91 26.85 15.65
C ILE A 287 32.81 25.89 14.45
N ALA A 288 33.93 25.37 13.97
CA ALA A 288 33.95 24.34 12.93
C ALA A 288 33.29 23.03 13.41
N LEU A 289 33.56 22.60 14.66
CA LEU A 289 32.97 21.42 15.27
C LEU A 289 31.44 21.55 15.37
N ALA A 290 30.93 22.68 15.88
CA ALA A 290 29.50 22.98 15.90
C ALA A 290 28.88 23.01 14.48
N GLY A 291 29.63 23.46 13.48
CA GLY A 291 29.24 23.41 12.07
C GLY A 291 29.04 21.98 11.55
N ILE A 292 29.98 21.06 11.83
CA ILE A 292 29.87 19.65 11.39
C ILE A 292 28.89 18.84 12.24
N GLU A 293 28.68 19.17 13.51
CA GLU A 293 27.57 18.66 14.33
C GLU A 293 26.21 19.05 13.75
N LEU A 294 26.00 20.34 13.46
CA LEU A 294 24.77 20.83 12.84
C LEU A 294 24.51 20.15 11.48
N LEU A 295 25.55 19.99 10.66
CA LEU A 295 25.50 19.21 9.42
C LEU A 295 25.07 17.76 9.67
N PHE A 296 25.66 17.07 10.65
CA PHE A 296 25.36 15.67 10.94
C PHE A 296 23.94 15.47 11.49
N PHE A 297 23.60 16.13 12.61
CA PHE A 297 22.34 15.93 13.32
C PHE A 297 21.12 16.36 12.49
N ALA A 298 21.19 17.51 11.79
CA ALA A 298 20.11 17.90 10.89
C ALA A 298 20.00 17.00 9.64
N SER A 299 21.09 16.34 9.25
CA SER A 299 21.11 15.34 8.18
C SER A 299 20.69 13.94 8.62
N LEU A 300 20.25 13.73 9.87
CA LEU A 300 19.68 12.44 10.26
C LEU A 300 18.42 12.13 9.43
N SER A 301 18.24 10.87 9.04
CA SER A 301 17.15 10.47 8.14
C SER A 301 15.75 10.78 8.68
N TRP A 302 15.57 10.73 10.00
CA TRP A 302 14.33 11.15 10.66
C TRP A 302 14.05 12.66 10.47
N VAL A 303 15.05 13.52 10.72
CA VAL A 303 14.95 14.98 10.54
C VAL A 303 14.68 15.32 9.07
N ARG A 304 15.47 14.78 8.13
CA ARG A 304 15.28 15.01 6.68
C ARG A 304 13.89 14.60 6.18
N ASN A 305 13.34 13.53 6.74
CA ASN A 305 12.04 13.02 6.34
C ASN A 305 10.90 13.85 6.96
N LYS A 306 10.90 14.15 8.26
CA LYS A 306 9.82 14.95 8.89
C LYS A 306 9.91 16.46 8.63
N ALA A 307 11.11 17.02 8.66
CA ALA A 307 11.36 18.47 8.74
C ALA A 307 12.35 18.95 7.65
N TYR A 308 12.12 18.56 6.39
CA TYR A 308 13.02 18.84 5.27
C TYR A 308 13.42 20.31 5.10
N THR A 309 12.50 21.25 5.34
CA THR A 309 12.80 22.70 5.28
C THR A 309 13.84 23.10 6.32
N PHE A 310 13.71 22.61 7.56
CA PHE A 310 14.69 22.82 8.62
C PHE A 310 16.03 22.21 8.23
N PHE A 311 16.05 20.95 7.75
CA PHE A 311 17.27 20.31 7.22
C PHE A 311 17.94 21.17 6.14
N MET A 312 17.21 21.65 5.14
CA MET A 312 17.79 22.43 4.05
C MET A 312 18.46 23.74 4.52
N PHE A 313 17.84 24.46 5.46
CA PHE A 313 18.44 25.70 5.99
C PHE A 313 19.61 25.42 6.95
N SER A 314 19.43 24.51 7.91
CA SER A 314 20.51 24.13 8.86
C SER A 314 21.72 23.50 8.18
N HIS A 315 21.53 22.69 7.13
CA HIS A 315 22.63 22.13 6.35
C HIS A 315 23.40 23.19 5.57
N VAL A 316 22.73 24.23 5.04
CA VAL A 316 23.42 25.39 4.43
C VAL A 316 24.17 26.23 5.47
N ILE A 317 23.56 26.47 6.63
CA ILE A 317 24.20 27.22 7.73
C ILE A 317 25.44 26.47 8.26
N GLY A 318 25.28 25.19 8.60
CA GLY A 318 26.37 24.34 9.08
C GLY A 318 27.51 24.17 8.07
N TYR A 319 27.18 24.11 6.76
CA TYR A 319 28.16 24.11 5.67
C TYR A 319 29.02 25.39 5.68
N PHE A 320 28.40 26.57 5.78
CA PHE A 320 29.15 27.83 5.84
C PHE A 320 29.95 27.96 7.13
N LEU A 321 29.36 27.63 8.29
CA LEU A 321 30.08 27.64 9.58
C LEU A 321 31.32 26.73 9.55
N TYR A 322 31.15 25.49 9.11
CA TYR A 322 32.24 24.49 9.06
C TYR A 322 33.39 24.93 8.14
N LEU A 323 33.08 25.31 6.89
CA LEU A 323 34.13 25.65 5.92
C LEU A 323 34.82 26.98 6.22
N VAL A 324 34.08 28.01 6.66
CA VAL A 324 34.68 29.32 6.98
C VAL A 324 35.52 29.23 8.25
N ALA A 325 35.04 28.56 9.30
CA ALA A 325 35.79 28.42 10.54
C ALA A 325 37.04 27.53 10.37
N LEU A 326 37.01 26.52 9.49
CA LEU A 326 38.21 25.73 9.16
C LEU A 326 39.35 26.58 8.58
N CYS A 327 39.05 27.59 7.76
CA CYS A 327 40.06 28.49 7.20
C CYS A 327 40.79 29.30 8.30
N PHE A 328 40.14 29.56 9.44
CA PHE A 328 40.73 30.27 10.59
C PHE A 328 41.22 29.32 11.70
N HIS A 329 40.93 28.02 11.60
CA HIS A 329 41.42 26.99 12.51
C HIS A 329 42.85 26.54 12.16
N ARG A 330 43.18 26.40 10.87
CA ARG A 330 44.56 26.13 10.39
C ARG A 330 44.70 26.49 8.92
N ASP A 331 45.71 27.28 8.56
CA ASP A 331 45.96 27.73 7.17
C ASP A 331 46.07 26.56 6.18
N ALA A 332 46.62 25.43 6.62
CA ALA A 332 46.72 24.21 5.83
C ALA A 332 45.36 23.61 5.39
N CYS A 333 44.25 23.99 6.03
CA CYS A 333 42.90 23.61 5.62
C CYS A 333 42.39 24.41 4.41
N VAL A 334 42.89 25.64 4.19
CA VAL A 334 42.38 26.58 3.18
C VAL A 334 42.42 25.98 1.77
N LYS A 335 43.51 25.27 1.40
CA LYS A 335 43.62 24.62 0.08
C LYS A 335 42.52 23.58 -0.18
N TRP A 336 42.10 22.83 0.84
CA TRP A 336 41.03 21.84 0.75
C TRP A 336 39.67 22.52 0.64
N VAL A 337 39.43 23.59 1.41
CA VAL A 337 38.21 24.40 1.32
C VAL A 337 38.08 25.07 -0.06
N LEU A 338 39.17 25.62 -0.60
CA LEU A 338 39.20 26.24 -1.93
C LEU A 338 38.94 25.21 -3.06
N LEU A 339 39.54 24.02 -3.01
CA LEU A 339 39.28 22.96 -3.98
C LEU A 339 37.80 22.49 -3.91
N ALA A 340 37.26 22.34 -2.72
CA ALA A 340 35.86 21.96 -2.51
C ALA A 340 34.90 23.05 -3.01
N ALA A 341 35.21 24.33 -2.77
CA ALA A 341 34.47 25.47 -3.28
C ALA A 341 34.53 25.57 -4.82
N PHE A 342 35.68 25.30 -5.43
CA PHE A 342 35.83 25.23 -6.89
C PHE A 342 34.93 24.16 -7.51
N ILE A 343 34.92 22.94 -6.96
CA ILE A 343 34.05 21.84 -7.41
C ILE A 343 32.56 22.24 -7.29
N TYR A 344 32.18 22.88 -6.18
CA TYR A 344 30.81 23.35 -5.96
C TYR A 344 30.40 24.48 -6.92
N ALA A 345 31.29 25.43 -7.18
CA ALA A 345 31.09 26.55 -8.11
C ALA A 345 30.98 26.07 -9.56
N PHE A 346 31.83 25.12 -9.97
CA PHE A 346 31.79 24.50 -11.30
C PHE A 346 30.46 23.75 -11.55
N ASP A 347 29.97 22.97 -10.57
CA ASP A 347 28.63 22.37 -10.67
C ASP A 347 27.53 23.44 -10.78
N HIS A 348 27.66 24.58 -10.10
CA HIS A 348 26.69 25.68 -10.23
C HIS A 348 26.74 26.38 -11.58
N LEU A 349 27.93 26.59 -12.16
CA LEU A 349 28.07 27.08 -13.53
C LEU A 349 27.41 26.13 -14.53
N LEU A 350 27.63 24.81 -14.39
CA LEU A 350 26.97 23.81 -15.24
C LEU A 350 25.46 23.74 -15.03
N ARG A 351 24.95 23.91 -13.80
CA ARG A 351 23.50 24.05 -13.51
C ARG A 351 22.90 25.28 -14.21
N LEU A 352 23.61 26.42 -14.23
CA LEU A 352 23.18 27.63 -14.94
C LEU A 352 23.14 27.40 -16.46
N VAL A 353 24.20 26.81 -17.04
CA VAL A 353 24.25 26.46 -18.47
C VAL A 353 23.16 25.45 -18.86
N LYS A 354 22.73 24.59 -17.93
CA LYS A 354 21.58 23.66 -18.05
C LYS A 354 20.19 24.29 -17.82
N THR A 355 20.11 25.55 -17.39
CA THR A 355 18.84 26.17 -16.99
C THR A 355 18.16 26.90 -18.16
N ARG A 356 16.85 26.70 -18.34
CA ARG A 356 16.02 27.38 -19.34
C ARG A 356 14.81 28.00 -18.66
N VAL A 357 14.61 29.30 -18.84
CA VAL A 357 13.37 29.99 -18.46
C VAL A 357 12.47 30.03 -19.70
N THR A 358 11.25 29.54 -19.60
CA THR A 358 10.33 29.45 -20.75
C THR A 358 8.86 29.40 -20.31
N VAL A 359 7.95 29.21 -21.25
CA VAL A 359 6.51 29.06 -21.00
C VAL A 359 6.13 27.59 -21.18
N ALA A 360 5.34 27.08 -20.24
CA ALA A 360 4.76 25.75 -20.28
C ALA A 360 3.23 25.82 -20.39
N ARG A 361 2.66 24.86 -21.10
CA ARG A 361 1.22 24.62 -21.23
C ARG A 361 0.81 23.59 -20.19
N ILE A 362 0.02 23.99 -19.20
CA ILE A 362 -0.52 23.10 -18.17
C ILE A 362 -1.98 22.75 -18.47
N LYS A 363 -2.31 21.46 -18.27
CA LYS A 363 -3.63 20.87 -18.45
C LYS A 363 -3.87 19.82 -17.37
N ALA A 364 -4.96 19.94 -16.62
CA ALA A 364 -5.34 18.92 -15.65
C ALA A 364 -5.89 17.68 -16.39
N ILE A 365 -5.60 16.48 -15.86
CA ILE A 365 -6.21 15.21 -16.26
C ILE A 365 -6.82 14.60 -14.98
N PRO A 366 -8.11 14.88 -14.69
CA PRO A 366 -8.76 14.47 -13.45
C PRO A 366 -8.74 12.95 -13.21
N GLU A 367 -8.90 12.17 -14.26
CA GLU A 367 -8.99 10.69 -14.27
C GLU A 367 -7.71 10.03 -13.76
N LEU A 368 -6.58 10.73 -13.88
CA LEU A 368 -5.26 10.28 -13.43
C LEU A 368 -4.75 11.05 -12.19
N GLY A 369 -5.44 12.11 -11.76
CA GLY A 369 -4.92 13.06 -10.76
C GLY A 369 -3.60 13.70 -11.19
N LEU A 370 -3.41 13.92 -12.49
CA LEU A 370 -2.18 14.45 -13.10
C LEU A 370 -2.37 15.89 -13.59
N VAL A 371 -1.27 16.62 -13.68
CA VAL A 371 -1.10 17.73 -14.62
C VAL A 371 -0.20 17.25 -15.76
N ARG A 372 -0.71 17.32 -16.99
CA ARG A 372 0.09 17.24 -18.20
C ARG A 372 0.66 18.64 -18.46
N LEU A 373 1.98 18.73 -18.43
CA LEU A 373 2.73 19.98 -18.63
C LEU A 373 3.60 19.82 -19.87
N GLU A 374 3.32 20.61 -20.90
CA GLU A 374 4.05 20.59 -22.17
C GLU A 374 4.90 21.85 -22.33
N ILE A 375 6.09 21.70 -22.91
CA ILE A 375 7.04 22.78 -23.14
C ILE A 375 7.42 22.79 -24.63
N PRO A 376 6.61 23.42 -25.51
CA PRO A 376 6.82 23.39 -26.97
C PRO A 376 8.17 23.95 -27.42
N SER A 377 8.74 24.87 -26.63
CA SER A 377 10.04 25.51 -26.88
C SER A 377 11.25 24.60 -26.69
N LEU A 378 11.12 23.49 -25.94
CA LEU A 378 12.19 22.54 -25.67
C LEU A 378 11.87 21.23 -26.38
N ASN A 379 12.42 21.01 -27.59
CA ASN A 379 12.09 19.85 -28.43
C ASN A 379 13.28 18.89 -28.64
N ARG A 380 14.49 19.23 -28.19
CA ARG A 380 15.69 18.37 -28.28
C ARG A 380 16.58 18.46 -27.04
N GLY A 381 17.52 17.51 -26.95
CA GLY A 381 18.66 17.57 -26.04
C GLY A 381 18.64 16.64 -24.83
N TRP A 382 17.52 15.96 -24.55
CA TRP A 382 17.44 14.90 -23.54
C TRP A 382 17.53 13.48 -24.15
N ARG A 383 17.66 12.48 -23.28
CA ARG A 383 17.41 11.05 -23.55
C ARG A 383 16.17 10.59 -22.79
N ALA A 384 15.55 9.50 -23.24
CA ALA A 384 14.53 8.81 -22.45
C ALA A 384 14.99 8.49 -21.01
N GLY A 385 14.03 8.44 -20.09
CA GLY A 385 14.26 8.21 -18.66
C GLY A 385 14.95 9.35 -17.90
N GLN A 386 15.49 10.38 -18.57
CA GLN A 386 16.09 11.52 -17.88
C GLN A 386 15.04 12.38 -17.15
N HIS A 387 15.47 13.07 -16.09
CA HIS A 387 14.66 14.01 -15.33
C HIS A 387 15.17 15.45 -15.43
N VAL A 388 14.25 16.40 -15.29
CA VAL A 388 14.51 17.83 -15.15
C VAL A 388 13.99 18.31 -13.79
N ARG A 389 14.56 19.38 -13.25
CA ARG A 389 14.02 20.05 -12.06
C ARG A 389 13.21 21.27 -12.51
N LEU A 390 11.94 21.27 -12.17
CA LEU A 390 10.97 22.30 -12.51
C LEU A 390 10.79 23.28 -11.34
N ARG A 391 10.88 24.57 -11.64
CA ARG A 391 10.27 25.65 -10.83
C ARG A 391 9.15 26.28 -11.65
N VAL A 392 8.11 26.74 -10.98
CA VAL A 392 6.97 27.44 -11.61
C VAL A 392 6.93 28.84 -11.03
N LEU A 393 6.98 29.86 -11.90
CA LEU A 393 7.08 31.26 -11.53
C LEU A 393 5.67 31.88 -11.41
N SER A 394 4.89 31.38 -10.44
CA SER A 394 3.59 31.95 -10.07
C SER A 394 3.42 31.96 -8.54
N SER A 395 2.84 33.05 -8.03
CA SER A 395 2.45 33.24 -6.63
C SER A 395 1.34 32.28 -6.18
N GLU A 396 0.60 31.66 -7.11
CA GLU A 396 -0.47 30.69 -6.82
C GLU A 396 0.03 29.46 -6.05
N LEU A 397 1.32 29.13 -6.15
CA LEU A 397 1.94 28.05 -5.37
C LEU A 397 2.24 28.46 -3.91
N GLY A 398 1.98 29.72 -3.55
CA GLY A 398 2.24 30.34 -2.26
C GLY A 398 3.56 31.13 -2.23
N LEU A 399 3.74 31.90 -1.16
CA LEU A 399 4.81 32.90 -0.97
C LEU A 399 6.22 32.44 -1.41
N LEU A 400 6.60 31.20 -1.07
CA LEU A 400 7.88 30.58 -1.40
C LEU A 400 7.76 29.41 -2.40
N GLY A 401 6.60 29.19 -3.02
CA GLY A 401 6.36 28.04 -3.91
C GLY A 401 7.26 28.03 -5.15
N TRP A 402 7.66 29.21 -5.62
CA TRP A 402 8.54 29.43 -6.78
C TRP A 402 10.05 29.21 -6.47
N THR A 403 10.47 29.28 -5.20
CA THR A 403 11.89 29.07 -4.83
C THR A 403 12.27 27.60 -4.84
N THR A 404 11.30 26.69 -4.68
CA THR A 404 11.50 25.23 -4.63
C THR A 404 11.55 24.60 -6.02
N ALA A 405 12.49 23.67 -6.26
CA ALA A 405 12.73 23.02 -7.55
C ALA A 405 12.53 21.50 -7.48
N HIS A 406 11.44 21.01 -8.09
CA HIS A 406 10.94 19.63 -7.98
C HIS A 406 11.30 18.78 -9.20
N PRO A 407 11.68 17.49 -9.03
CA PRO A 407 12.07 16.64 -10.14
C PRO A 407 10.86 16.06 -10.89
N PHE A 408 10.95 16.00 -12.21
CA PHE A 408 10.05 15.20 -13.03
C PHE A 408 10.83 14.52 -14.16
N THR A 409 10.64 13.21 -14.31
CA THR A 409 11.07 12.45 -15.49
C THR A 409 10.35 12.99 -16.72
N VAL A 410 11.05 13.10 -17.85
CA VAL A 410 10.43 13.48 -19.12
C VAL A 410 9.58 12.31 -19.64
N ALA A 411 8.33 12.58 -20.02
CA ALA A 411 7.34 11.57 -20.39
C ALA A 411 7.51 11.03 -21.81
N ASN A 412 8.21 11.77 -22.68
CA ASN A 412 8.35 11.50 -24.10
C ASN A 412 9.82 11.50 -24.56
N ALA A 413 10.06 10.88 -25.71
CA ALA A 413 11.34 10.94 -26.39
C ALA A 413 11.56 12.32 -27.07
N PRO A 414 12.82 12.74 -27.32
CA PRO A 414 13.11 13.99 -28.04
C PRO A 414 12.53 14.00 -29.46
N GLY A 415 12.19 15.19 -29.96
CA GLY A 415 11.60 15.37 -31.29
C GLY A 415 12.60 15.13 -32.41
N ASN A 416 12.35 14.09 -33.22
CA ASN A 416 13.20 13.75 -34.38
C ASN A 416 13.22 14.84 -35.45
N GLY A 417 12.18 15.68 -35.53
CA GLY A 417 12.10 16.82 -36.44
C GLY A 417 11.37 16.49 -37.74
N GLY A 418 10.41 17.33 -38.09
CA GLY A 418 9.43 17.12 -39.17
C GLY A 418 8.17 17.92 -38.85
N ALA A 419 7.01 17.46 -39.31
CA ALA A 419 5.71 18.00 -38.88
C ALA A 419 5.44 17.76 -37.37
N ASP A 420 5.90 16.62 -36.85
CA ASP A 420 5.70 16.19 -35.46
C ASP A 420 6.64 16.92 -34.48
N LYS A 421 6.43 18.24 -34.30
CA LYS A 421 7.20 19.13 -33.41
C LYS A 421 6.80 18.96 -31.93
N LYS A 422 6.83 17.73 -31.41
CA LYS A 422 6.58 17.44 -29.99
C LYS A 422 7.62 18.12 -29.10
N GLY A 423 7.14 18.94 -28.16
CA GLY A 423 7.95 19.51 -27.08
C GLY A 423 8.17 18.52 -25.95
N MET A 424 8.93 18.94 -24.93
CA MET A 424 9.12 18.19 -23.69
C MET A 424 7.79 18.11 -22.92
N MET A 425 7.39 16.91 -22.53
CA MET A 425 6.19 16.66 -21.75
C MET A 425 6.57 16.13 -20.36
N LEU A 426 5.94 16.67 -19.31
CA LEU A 426 6.04 16.20 -17.93
C LEU A 426 4.64 15.79 -17.44
N LEU A 427 4.55 14.67 -16.72
CA LEU A 427 3.32 14.20 -16.08
C LEU A 427 3.47 14.30 -14.56
N VAL A 428 2.80 15.30 -13.96
CA VAL A 428 2.98 15.68 -12.55
C VAL A 428 1.79 15.21 -11.71
N LYS A 429 2.00 14.27 -10.78
CA LYS A 429 0.90 13.73 -9.94
C LYS A 429 0.61 14.58 -8.71
N LYS A 430 -0.68 14.83 -8.44
CA LYS A 430 -1.20 15.43 -7.20
C LYS A 430 -0.92 14.50 -6.01
N CYS A 431 0.19 14.74 -5.32
CA CYS A 431 0.72 13.88 -4.24
C CYS A 431 1.17 14.64 -2.97
N GLY A 432 1.10 15.97 -2.96
CA GLY A 432 1.53 16.82 -1.84
C GLY A 432 1.39 18.31 -2.16
N LYS A 433 1.50 19.16 -1.14
CA LYS A 433 1.08 20.60 -1.15
C LYS A 433 1.48 21.40 -2.40
N TRP A 434 2.72 21.26 -2.90
CA TRP A 434 3.16 21.96 -4.13
C TRP A 434 2.47 21.43 -5.40
N THR A 435 2.47 20.10 -5.60
CA THR A 435 1.80 19.46 -6.75
C THR A 435 0.28 19.60 -6.73
N GLY A 436 -0.33 19.69 -5.52
CA GLY A 436 -1.74 20.01 -5.35
C GLY A 436 -2.06 21.38 -5.91
N LYS A 437 -1.36 22.42 -5.42
CA LYS A 437 -1.55 23.79 -5.94
C LYS A 437 -1.28 23.93 -7.44
N LEU A 438 -0.32 23.17 -8.00
CA LEU A 438 -0.09 23.16 -9.46
C LEU A 438 -1.27 22.53 -10.23
N TYR A 439 -1.86 21.46 -9.69
CA TYR A 439 -3.09 20.87 -10.23
C TYR A 439 -4.27 21.83 -10.12
N ASP A 440 -4.43 22.49 -8.97
CA ASP A 440 -5.52 23.43 -8.74
C ASP A 440 -5.37 24.69 -9.63
N ALA A 441 -4.13 25.15 -9.86
CA ALA A 441 -3.80 26.22 -10.81
C ALA A 441 -4.02 25.83 -12.29
N ALA A 442 -3.95 24.53 -12.63
CA ALA A 442 -4.35 24.02 -13.95
C ALA A 442 -5.88 23.91 -14.07
N GLY A 443 -6.57 23.49 -13.01
CA GLY A 443 -8.04 23.36 -12.98
C GLY A 443 -8.79 24.69 -13.08
N ARG A 444 -8.17 25.80 -12.67
CA ARG A 444 -8.72 27.17 -12.81
C ARG A 444 -8.91 27.66 -14.26
N ALA A 445 -8.51 26.89 -15.27
CA ALA A 445 -8.67 27.27 -16.68
C ALA A 445 -10.12 27.13 -17.20
N GLY A 446 -11.04 26.59 -16.41
CA GLY A 446 -12.44 26.33 -16.79
C GLY A 446 -12.65 24.94 -17.41
N TYR A 447 -13.83 24.38 -17.23
CA TYR A 447 -14.16 23.02 -17.68
C TYR A 447 -15.03 23.05 -18.94
N TYR A 448 -14.42 23.32 -20.09
CA TYR A 448 -15.08 23.26 -21.39
C TYR A 448 -14.59 22.04 -22.19
N PRO A 449 -15.50 21.19 -22.72
CA PRO A 449 -15.11 20.14 -23.65
C PRO A 449 -14.64 20.77 -24.96
N THR A 450 -13.54 20.25 -25.50
CA THR A 450 -13.13 20.46 -26.89
C THR A 450 -13.21 19.12 -27.61
N GLU A 451 -13.23 19.10 -28.94
CA GLU A 451 -13.25 17.88 -29.76
C GLU A 451 -12.08 16.93 -29.45
N SER A 452 -11.00 17.44 -28.83
CA SER A 452 -9.87 16.65 -28.32
C SER A 452 -10.08 15.99 -26.94
N GLY A 453 -11.31 15.99 -26.42
CA GLY A 453 -11.77 15.22 -25.25
C GLY A 453 -11.44 15.79 -23.87
N TYR A 454 -10.54 16.77 -23.75
CA TYR A 454 -10.10 17.32 -22.45
C TYR A 454 -9.94 18.85 -22.49
N GLY A 455 -10.00 19.49 -21.32
CA GLY A 455 -10.21 20.94 -21.14
C GLY A 455 -9.14 21.93 -21.65
N THR A 456 -9.39 23.20 -21.36
CA THR A 456 -8.61 24.37 -21.81
C THR A 456 -7.14 24.31 -21.40
N VAL A 457 -6.27 24.86 -22.24
CA VAL A 457 -4.83 24.91 -22.02
C VAL A 457 -4.45 26.25 -21.42
N ARG A 458 -3.84 26.25 -20.23
CA ARG A 458 -3.32 27.46 -19.58
C ARG A 458 -1.81 27.55 -19.75
N GLU A 459 -1.30 28.72 -20.11
CA GLU A 459 0.15 28.97 -20.17
C GLU A 459 0.69 29.57 -18.86
N ILE A 460 1.87 29.11 -18.44
CA ILE A 460 2.52 29.51 -17.18
C ILE A 460 4.04 29.57 -17.35
N ARG A 461 4.71 30.55 -16.74
CA ARG A 461 6.17 30.71 -16.84
C ARG A 461 6.89 29.74 -15.91
N VAL A 462 7.89 29.04 -16.42
CA VAL A 462 8.63 27.99 -15.71
C VAL A 462 10.14 28.14 -15.85
N VAL A 463 10.87 27.52 -14.93
CA VAL A 463 12.32 27.32 -15.00
C VAL A 463 12.59 25.82 -15.05
N VAL A 464 13.28 25.37 -16.08
CA VAL A 464 13.67 23.97 -16.31
C VAL A 464 15.18 23.87 -16.13
N GLU A 465 15.63 23.17 -15.10
CA GLU A 465 17.05 22.91 -14.80
C GLU A 465 17.35 21.44 -15.14
N GLY A 466 18.14 21.17 -16.18
CA GLY A 466 18.48 19.80 -16.58
C GLY A 466 19.05 19.63 -17.99
N PRO A 467 19.11 18.41 -18.53
CA PRO A 467 18.63 17.15 -17.95
C PRO A 467 19.65 16.47 -17.02
N TYR A 468 19.17 15.47 -16.28
CA TYR A 468 19.94 14.62 -15.35
C TYR A 468 19.44 13.16 -15.36
N GLY A 469 20.20 12.25 -14.75
CA GLY A 469 19.81 10.84 -14.55
C GLY A 469 19.63 10.05 -15.85
N GLY A 470 18.67 9.12 -15.83
CA GLY A 470 18.36 8.20 -16.93
C GLY A 470 19.31 7.00 -17.00
N LEU A 471 19.30 6.29 -18.14
CA LEU A 471 19.97 4.98 -18.33
C LEU A 471 21.52 4.97 -18.22
N GLY A 472 22.17 6.09 -17.90
CA GLY A 472 23.63 6.19 -17.83
C GLY A 472 24.29 5.75 -19.14
N ASN A 473 25.18 4.75 -19.06
CA ASN A 473 25.86 4.18 -20.24
C ASN A 473 25.15 2.97 -20.86
N MET A 474 23.98 2.55 -20.35
CA MET A 474 23.15 1.56 -21.04
C MET A 474 22.44 2.20 -22.25
N VAL A 475 22.44 1.48 -23.37
CA VAL A 475 21.75 1.85 -24.62
C VAL A 475 20.79 0.71 -24.98
N MET A 476 19.54 0.79 -24.53
CA MET A 476 18.54 -0.28 -24.70
C MET A 476 18.32 -0.70 -26.17
N ALA A 477 18.49 0.23 -27.13
CA ALA A 477 18.42 -0.08 -28.56
C ALA A 477 19.55 -1.01 -29.08
N GLY A 478 20.56 -1.34 -28.26
CA GLY A 478 21.57 -2.34 -28.58
C GLY A 478 21.11 -3.78 -28.33
N TYR A 479 20.10 -3.98 -27.49
CA TYR A 479 19.66 -5.29 -27.00
C TYR A 479 18.71 -5.98 -27.97
N SER A 480 18.52 -7.30 -27.85
CA SER A 480 17.56 -8.05 -28.66
C SER A 480 16.13 -7.97 -28.11
N SER A 481 15.97 -7.89 -26.78
CA SER A 481 14.67 -7.72 -26.12
C SER A 481 14.69 -6.58 -25.10
N ALA A 482 13.54 -5.93 -24.91
CA ALA A 482 13.33 -4.94 -23.87
C ALA A 482 12.03 -5.22 -23.09
N MET A 483 12.10 -5.15 -21.76
CA MET A 483 10.95 -5.22 -20.86
C MET A 483 10.87 -3.91 -20.07
N LEU A 484 9.75 -3.20 -20.15
CA LEU A 484 9.55 -1.90 -19.49
C LEU A 484 8.38 -2.01 -18.50
N VAL A 485 8.66 -1.88 -17.20
CA VAL A 485 7.69 -2.10 -16.11
C VAL A 485 7.42 -0.79 -15.36
N GLY A 486 6.17 -0.33 -15.39
CA GLY A 486 5.75 0.93 -14.78
C GLY A 486 4.71 0.74 -13.68
N GLY A 487 4.91 1.31 -12.50
CA GLY A 487 3.92 1.34 -11.42
C GLY A 487 3.32 2.73 -11.23
N GLY A 488 2.03 2.89 -11.50
CA GLY A 488 1.31 4.17 -11.39
C GLY A 488 1.96 5.26 -12.25
N SER A 489 2.45 6.33 -11.61
CA SER A 489 3.19 7.41 -12.27
C SER A 489 4.55 7.00 -12.84
N GLY A 490 5.01 5.76 -12.61
CA GLY A 490 6.16 5.18 -13.32
C GLY A 490 5.95 5.03 -14.82
N VAL A 491 4.70 5.15 -15.31
CA VAL A 491 4.35 5.22 -16.73
C VAL A 491 5.13 6.29 -17.50
N THR A 492 5.49 7.41 -16.84
CA THR A 492 6.29 8.50 -17.42
C THR A 492 7.65 8.03 -17.92
N PHE A 493 8.35 7.20 -17.14
CA PHE A 493 9.61 6.57 -17.57
C PHE A 493 9.35 5.61 -18.73
N VAL A 494 8.38 4.71 -18.56
CA VAL A 494 8.06 3.65 -19.52
C VAL A 494 7.66 4.19 -20.90
N LEU A 495 6.84 5.23 -20.97
CA LEU A 495 6.45 5.88 -22.23
C LEU A 495 7.65 6.52 -22.93
N SER A 496 8.49 7.27 -22.20
CA SER A 496 9.69 7.88 -22.78
C SER A 496 10.65 6.83 -23.36
N GLN A 497 10.80 5.70 -22.68
CA GLN A 497 11.61 4.57 -23.13
C GLN A 497 10.98 3.87 -24.34
N ALA A 498 9.67 3.59 -24.30
CA ALA A 498 8.97 2.97 -25.42
C ALA A 498 9.04 3.84 -26.68
N GLU A 499 8.82 5.14 -26.58
CA GLU A 499 8.97 6.08 -27.71
C GLU A 499 10.41 6.08 -28.26
N GLU A 500 11.44 6.19 -27.41
CA GLU A 500 12.84 6.22 -27.87
C GLU A 500 13.25 4.91 -28.56
N LEU A 501 12.74 3.76 -28.08
CA LEU A 501 12.96 2.45 -28.70
C LEU A 501 12.20 2.28 -30.02
N VAL A 502 10.93 2.66 -30.08
CA VAL A 502 10.10 2.66 -31.30
C VAL A 502 10.74 3.55 -32.37
N GLN A 503 11.19 4.74 -32.01
CA GLN A 503 11.91 5.64 -32.92
C GLN A 503 13.23 5.03 -33.40
N ALA A 504 14.02 4.42 -32.52
CA ALA A 504 15.29 3.78 -32.87
C ALA A 504 15.08 2.58 -33.82
N VAL A 505 14.00 1.81 -33.63
CA VAL A 505 13.57 0.71 -34.51
C VAL A 505 13.12 1.24 -35.87
N ARG A 506 12.22 2.23 -35.94
CA ARG A 506 11.79 2.87 -37.20
C ARG A 506 12.95 3.46 -38.02
N ALA A 507 13.99 3.95 -37.35
CA ALA A 507 15.19 4.47 -37.99
C ALA A 507 16.18 3.39 -38.49
N GLY A 508 15.91 2.10 -38.25
CA GLY A 508 16.86 1.01 -38.52
C GLY A 508 18.05 0.95 -37.55
N THR A 509 18.09 1.82 -36.55
CA THR A 509 19.23 2.04 -35.65
C THR A 509 19.27 1.11 -34.43
N SER A 510 18.47 0.04 -34.39
CA SER A 510 18.20 -0.80 -33.21
C SER A 510 18.37 -2.30 -33.48
N SER A 511 18.87 -3.05 -32.49
CA SER A 511 18.93 -4.52 -32.49
C SER A 511 17.61 -5.20 -32.11
N LEU A 512 16.65 -4.45 -31.54
CA LEU A 512 15.48 -5.02 -30.87
C LEU A 512 14.58 -5.86 -31.80
N ARG A 513 14.01 -6.93 -31.23
CA ARG A 513 13.05 -7.84 -31.85
C ARG A 513 11.79 -8.02 -31.01
N PHE A 514 11.91 -7.92 -29.68
CA PHE A 514 10.78 -8.04 -28.75
C PHE A 514 10.76 -6.86 -27.78
N ILE A 515 9.62 -6.20 -27.63
CA ILE A 515 9.40 -5.09 -26.69
C ILE A 515 8.12 -5.39 -25.91
N GLU A 516 8.24 -5.61 -24.61
CA GLU A 516 7.10 -5.79 -23.70
C GLU A 516 6.96 -4.55 -22.81
N LEU A 517 5.78 -3.94 -22.79
CA LEU A 517 5.43 -2.79 -21.98
C LEU A 517 4.39 -3.23 -20.93
N VAL A 518 4.82 -3.40 -19.68
CA VAL A 518 3.93 -3.74 -18.55
C VAL A 518 3.62 -2.47 -17.76
N TRP A 519 2.37 -2.00 -17.78
CA TRP A 519 1.94 -0.87 -16.95
C TRP A 519 0.92 -1.31 -15.90
N ILE A 520 1.25 -1.12 -14.63
CA ILE A 520 0.40 -1.43 -13.48
C ILE A 520 -0.21 -0.13 -12.96
N THR A 521 -1.53 0.02 -13.08
CA THR A 521 -2.29 1.18 -12.59
C THR A 521 -3.29 0.81 -11.49
N GLN A 522 -3.87 1.80 -10.83
CA GLN A 522 -4.85 1.57 -9.77
C GLN A 522 -6.27 1.38 -10.31
N ASP A 523 -6.67 2.11 -11.36
CA ASP A 523 -8.04 2.21 -11.87
C ASP A 523 -8.04 2.09 -13.40
N GLN A 524 -9.00 1.36 -13.98
CA GLN A 524 -9.18 1.23 -15.43
C GLN A 524 -9.43 2.58 -16.14
N ALA A 525 -10.07 3.56 -15.49
CA ALA A 525 -10.26 4.92 -16.02
C ALA A 525 -8.93 5.64 -16.32
N SER A 526 -7.83 5.22 -15.70
CA SER A 526 -6.47 5.70 -15.98
C SER A 526 -6.02 5.46 -17.42
N ILE A 527 -6.62 4.49 -18.12
CA ILE A 527 -6.15 4.02 -19.43
C ILE A 527 -6.53 5.01 -20.54
N SER A 528 -7.77 5.52 -20.54
CA SER A 528 -8.32 6.37 -21.61
C SER A 528 -7.43 7.57 -21.99
N PRO A 529 -6.92 8.40 -21.05
CA PRO A 529 -6.08 9.56 -21.40
C PRO A 529 -4.73 9.21 -22.07
N LEU A 530 -4.31 7.94 -22.06
CA LEU A 530 -3.05 7.47 -22.64
C LEU A 530 -3.23 6.56 -23.86
N LEU A 531 -4.46 6.14 -24.20
CA LEU A 531 -4.72 5.30 -25.38
C LEU A 531 -4.21 5.89 -26.70
N PRO A 532 -4.33 7.21 -27.00
CA PRO A 532 -3.75 7.77 -28.21
C PRO A 532 -2.21 7.61 -28.28
N THR A 533 -1.53 7.66 -27.14
CA THR A 533 -0.08 7.41 -27.05
C THR A 533 0.25 5.94 -27.29
N PHE A 534 -0.49 5.01 -26.68
CA PHE A 534 -0.28 3.57 -26.89
C PHE A 534 -0.59 3.14 -28.34
N ALA A 535 -1.69 3.62 -28.93
CA ALA A 535 -2.01 3.40 -30.33
C ALA A 535 -0.92 3.96 -31.26
N THR A 536 -0.43 5.17 -30.99
CA THR A 536 0.70 5.74 -31.73
C THR A 536 1.95 4.85 -31.64
N LEU A 537 2.26 4.25 -30.49
CA LEU A 537 3.40 3.31 -30.36
C LEU A 537 3.18 2.04 -31.19
N ILE A 538 1.95 1.53 -31.25
CA ILE A 538 1.55 0.33 -32.01
C ILE A 538 1.58 0.56 -33.52
N ASP A 539 0.94 1.62 -34.02
CA ASP A 539 0.94 1.98 -35.45
C ASP A 539 2.37 2.16 -35.99
N ASN A 540 3.27 2.69 -35.14
CA ASN A 540 4.68 2.91 -35.47
C ASN A 540 5.52 1.62 -35.59
N ILE A 541 5.08 0.49 -35.04
CA ILE A 541 5.77 -0.81 -35.15
C ILE A 541 5.04 -1.79 -36.08
N SER A 542 3.71 -1.76 -36.14
CA SER A 542 2.90 -2.72 -36.91
C SER A 542 3.19 -2.75 -38.42
N ALA A 543 3.84 -1.71 -38.94
CA ALA A 543 4.30 -1.63 -40.33
C ALA A 543 5.71 -2.21 -40.58
N LEU A 544 6.40 -2.75 -39.56
CA LEU A 544 7.79 -3.21 -39.64
C LEU A 544 7.90 -4.74 -39.47
N PRO A 545 8.38 -5.48 -40.48
CA PRO A 545 8.52 -6.93 -40.37
C PRO A 545 9.62 -7.30 -39.35
N GLY A 546 9.31 -8.25 -38.48
CA GLY A 546 10.28 -8.86 -37.56
C GLY A 546 10.55 -8.12 -36.25
N VAL A 547 9.67 -7.19 -35.83
CA VAL A 547 9.69 -6.63 -34.46
C VAL A 547 8.30 -6.75 -33.84
N LEU A 548 8.22 -7.38 -32.68
CA LEU A 548 7.00 -7.51 -31.89
C LEU A 548 7.02 -6.50 -30.74
N LEU A 549 5.98 -5.65 -30.69
CA LEU A 549 5.61 -4.85 -29.52
C LEU A 549 4.40 -5.51 -28.87
N LYS A 550 4.40 -5.63 -27.54
CA LYS A 550 3.23 -6.01 -26.75
C LYS A 550 3.07 -5.04 -25.58
N ILE A 551 1.83 -4.61 -25.35
CA ILE A 551 1.45 -3.70 -24.27
C ILE A 551 0.47 -4.45 -23.37
N SER A 552 0.88 -4.68 -22.12
CA SER A 552 0.13 -5.44 -21.12
C SER A 552 -0.19 -4.51 -19.94
N ILE A 553 -1.39 -3.97 -19.91
CA ILE A 553 -1.86 -3.05 -18.86
C ILE A 553 -2.56 -3.86 -17.78
N TYR A 554 -2.12 -3.73 -16.52
CA TYR A 554 -2.70 -4.38 -15.36
C TYR A 554 -3.36 -3.32 -14.46
N TYR A 555 -4.56 -3.58 -13.96
CA TYR A 555 -5.27 -2.64 -13.07
C TYR A 555 -5.81 -3.32 -11.80
N SER A 556 -5.66 -2.63 -10.67
CA SER A 556 -5.97 -3.20 -9.35
C SER A 556 -7.43 -3.04 -8.91
N ARG A 557 -8.17 -2.08 -9.46
CA ARG A 557 -9.57 -1.76 -9.11
C ARG A 557 -10.36 -1.63 -10.41
N ALA A 558 -11.52 -2.28 -10.52
CA ALA A 558 -12.52 -1.87 -11.50
C ALA A 558 -12.86 -0.38 -11.31
N SER A 559 -13.27 0.32 -12.36
CA SER A 559 -13.65 1.74 -12.23
C SER A 559 -15.00 1.87 -11.50
N PRO A 560 -15.10 2.60 -10.38
CA PRO A 560 -16.39 2.90 -9.76
C PRO A 560 -17.16 3.88 -10.64
N SER A 561 -18.28 3.42 -11.21
CA SER A 561 -19.14 4.22 -12.10
C SER A 561 -19.58 5.51 -11.41
N SER A 562 -19.07 6.65 -11.85
CA SER A 562 -19.44 7.95 -11.28
C SER A 562 -20.90 8.28 -11.64
N PRO A 563 -21.78 8.60 -10.68
CA PRO A 563 -23.16 8.99 -10.98
C PRO A 563 -23.26 10.17 -11.96
N SER A 564 -22.23 11.03 -12.00
CA SER A 564 -22.11 12.21 -12.84
C SER A 564 -21.60 11.97 -14.27
N SER A 565 -21.27 10.74 -14.69
CA SER A 565 -20.71 10.46 -16.03
C SER A 565 -21.63 9.68 -16.98
N ARG A 566 -22.92 9.52 -16.64
CA ARG A 566 -23.94 8.82 -17.48
C ARG A 566 -24.31 9.55 -18.80
N SER A 567 -23.59 10.61 -19.17
CA SER A 567 -23.78 11.39 -20.40
C SER A 567 -22.50 11.58 -21.23
N SER A 568 -21.45 10.79 -20.97
CA SER A 568 -20.19 10.84 -21.73
C SER A 568 -20.10 9.68 -22.75
N PRO A 569 -20.18 9.93 -24.07
CA PRO A 569 -20.12 8.90 -25.12
C PRO A 569 -18.70 8.30 -25.34
N SER A 570 -17.83 8.40 -24.35
CA SER A 570 -16.41 8.04 -24.40
C SER A 570 -16.09 6.63 -23.90
N PHE A 571 -16.97 5.97 -23.12
CA PHE A 571 -16.65 4.69 -22.49
C PHE A 571 -16.86 3.48 -23.43
N GLU A 572 -18.03 3.38 -24.08
CA GLU A 572 -18.27 2.33 -25.09
C GLU A 572 -17.29 2.44 -26.26
N SER A 573 -17.02 3.67 -26.72
CA SER A 573 -16.02 3.96 -27.74
C SER A 573 -14.59 3.65 -27.27
N THR A 574 -14.27 3.78 -25.98
CA THR A 574 -12.99 3.30 -25.41
C THR A 574 -12.87 1.78 -25.50
N GLN A 575 -13.91 1.02 -25.15
CA GLN A 575 -13.88 -0.45 -25.23
C GLN A 575 -13.84 -0.95 -26.68
N ALA A 576 -14.59 -0.30 -27.58
CA ALA A 576 -14.51 -0.56 -29.01
C ALA A 576 -13.11 -0.26 -29.57
N TYR A 577 -12.49 0.86 -29.18
CA TYR A 577 -11.13 1.20 -29.59
C TYR A 577 -10.07 0.25 -29.04
N LEU A 578 -10.21 -0.22 -27.79
CA LEU A 578 -9.36 -1.27 -27.23
C LEU A 578 -9.41 -2.56 -28.07
N SER A 579 -10.59 -2.95 -28.56
CA SER A 579 -10.74 -4.15 -29.40
C SER A 579 -9.99 -4.05 -30.75
N THR A 580 -9.81 -2.84 -31.32
CA THR A 580 -9.04 -2.66 -32.56
C THR A 580 -7.53 -2.71 -32.37
N LEU A 581 -7.04 -2.63 -31.13
CA LEU A 581 -5.62 -2.72 -30.76
C LEU A 581 -5.21 -4.11 -30.26
N ALA A 582 -6.16 -5.02 -30.03
CA ALA A 582 -5.89 -6.41 -29.69
C ALA A 582 -5.30 -7.18 -30.89
N PRO A 583 -4.44 -8.19 -30.68
CA PRO A 583 -3.89 -8.66 -29.40
C PRO A 583 -2.68 -7.85 -28.91
N THR A 584 -2.22 -6.85 -29.67
CA THR A 584 -1.01 -6.05 -29.42
C THR A 584 -1.08 -5.26 -28.11
N LEU A 585 -2.26 -4.73 -27.79
CA LEU A 585 -2.61 -4.17 -26.48
C LEU A 585 -3.58 -5.11 -25.77
N SER A 586 -3.27 -5.43 -24.52
CA SER A 586 -4.09 -6.28 -23.65
C SER A 586 -4.26 -5.63 -22.27
N VAL A 587 -5.44 -5.78 -21.68
CA VAL A 587 -5.86 -5.11 -20.44
C VAL A 587 -6.37 -6.17 -19.47
N HIS A 588 -5.76 -6.27 -18.29
CA HIS A 588 -5.91 -7.36 -17.33
C HIS A 588 -6.21 -6.83 -15.93
N SER A 589 -7.10 -7.49 -15.18
CA SER A 589 -7.27 -7.24 -13.75
C SER A 589 -6.18 -7.96 -12.92
N GLY A 590 -5.83 -7.41 -11.76
CA GLY A 590 -4.94 -8.06 -10.79
C GLY A 590 -3.44 -7.74 -10.94
N ARG A 591 -2.57 -8.69 -10.56
CA ARG A 591 -1.10 -8.52 -10.54
C ARG A 591 -0.43 -9.29 -11.70
N PRO A 592 0.56 -8.71 -12.42
CA PRO A 592 1.27 -9.42 -13.49
C PRO A 592 2.18 -10.53 -12.98
N ALA A 593 2.21 -11.66 -13.69
CA ALA A 593 3.19 -12.74 -13.51
C ALA A 593 4.57 -12.35 -14.13
N LEU A 594 5.23 -11.36 -13.53
CA LEU A 594 6.47 -10.75 -14.03
C LEU A 594 7.60 -11.76 -14.31
N ASN A 595 7.66 -12.85 -13.55
CA ASN A 595 8.59 -13.96 -13.76
C ASN A 595 8.32 -14.71 -15.08
N ARG A 596 7.07 -15.08 -15.36
CA ARG A 596 6.66 -15.75 -16.61
C ARG A 596 6.90 -14.87 -17.83
N ILE A 597 6.59 -13.56 -17.71
CA ILE A 597 6.80 -12.58 -18.77
C ILE A 597 8.30 -12.44 -19.10
N LEU A 598 9.16 -12.32 -18.09
CA LEU A 598 10.61 -12.18 -18.30
C LEU A 598 11.26 -13.47 -18.81
N ASP A 599 10.89 -14.64 -18.29
CA ASP A 599 11.40 -15.92 -18.77
C ASP A 599 10.98 -16.20 -20.23
N GLY A 600 9.73 -15.85 -20.60
CA GLY A 600 9.27 -15.88 -21.99
C GLY A 600 10.14 -15.01 -22.91
N LEU A 601 10.44 -13.77 -22.53
CA LEU A 601 11.35 -12.89 -23.28
C LEU A 601 12.77 -13.44 -23.38
N VAL A 602 13.30 -14.03 -22.30
CA VAL A 602 14.64 -14.66 -22.28
C VAL A 602 14.71 -15.84 -23.25
N ARG A 603 13.68 -16.70 -23.26
CA ARG A 603 13.58 -17.83 -24.20
C ARG A 603 13.49 -17.35 -25.65
N LEU A 604 12.66 -16.33 -25.92
CA LEU A 604 12.56 -15.70 -27.24
C LEU A 604 13.88 -15.08 -27.70
N THR A 605 14.66 -14.45 -26.80
CA THR A 605 16.00 -13.96 -27.13
C THR A 605 16.98 -15.09 -27.41
N ALA A 606 16.98 -16.15 -26.60
CA ALA A 606 17.84 -17.31 -26.80
C ALA A 606 17.56 -18.03 -28.14
N ALA A 607 16.29 -18.09 -28.54
CA ALA A 607 15.85 -18.66 -29.82
C ALA A 607 16.36 -17.91 -31.06
N LEU A 608 16.86 -16.68 -30.93
CA LEU A 608 17.52 -15.96 -32.04
C LEU A 608 18.86 -16.61 -32.46
N GLY A 609 19.44 -17.43 -31.58
CA GLY A 609 20.70 -18.14 -31.82
C GLY A 609 21.97 -17.33 -31.51
N PRO A 610 23.13 -18.00 -31.41
CA PRO A 610 24.41 -17.37 -31.11
C PRO A 610 24.77 -16.29 -32.14
N GLY A 611 25.26 -15.14 -31.66
CA GLY A 611 25.61 -13.98 -32.49
C GLY A 611 24.43 -13.04 -32.84
N ARG A 612 23.18 -13.54 -32.77
CA ARG A 612 21.95 -12.72 -32.94
C ARG A 612 21.30 -12.35 -31.61
N ALA A 613 21.43 -13.20 -30.58
CA ALA A 613 21.06 -12.89 -29.21
C ALA A 613 22.00 -11.83 -28.60
N ARG A 614 21.44 -10.67 -28.19
CA ARG A 614 22.16 -9.50 -27.64
C ARG A 614 21.57 -9.06 -26.30
N GLY A 615 21.18 -10.01 -25.47
CA GLY A 615 20.64 -9.78 -24.13
C GLY A 615 19.21 -9.22 -24.09
N VAL A 616 18.69 -9.18 -22.86
CA VAL A 616 17.43 -8.58 -22.47
C VAL A 616 17.71 -7.37 -21.58
N ALA A 617 17.18 -6.20 -21.93
CA ALA A 617 17.20 -5.03 -21.06
C ALA A 617 15.87 -4.91 -20.31
N VAL A 618 15.93 -4.77 -18.99
CA VAL A 618 14.76 -4.59 -18.11
C VAL A 618 14.83 -3.20 -17.49
N GLY A 619 13.81 -2.38 -17.69
CA GLY A 619 13.68 -1.06 -17.06
C GLY A 619 12.47 -1.02 -16.13
N VAL A 620 12.64 -0.65 -14.86
CA VAL A 620 11.54 -0.56 -13.89
C VAL A 620 11.48 0.80 -13.20
N CYS A 621 10.26 1.35 -13.10
CA CYS A 621 9.97 2.59 -12.37
C CYS A 621 8.64 2.48 -11.62
N GLY A 622 8.62 2.73 -10.31
CA GLY A 622 7.40 2.60 -9.51
C GLY A 622 7.66 2.54 -8.00
N PRO A 623 6.74 1.93 -7.22
CA PRO A 623 6.95 1.62 -5.81
C PRO A 623 8.19 0.73 -5.61
N LEU A 624 8.88 0.87 -4.47
CA LEU A 624 10.08 0.09 -4.14
C LEU A 624 9.83 -1.42 -4.07
N GLU A 625 8.59 -1.84 -3.81
CA GLU A 625 8.16 -3.24 -3.84
C GLU A 625 8.16 -3.78 -5.28
N LEU A 626 7.49 -3.08 -6.22
CA LEU A 626 7.52 -3.43 -7.65
C LEU A 626 8.95 -3.47 -8.22
N VAL A 627 9.79 -2.50 -7.86
CA VAL A 627 11.22 -2.50 -8.22
C VAL A 627 11.92 -3.74 -7.65
N GLY A 628 11.67 -4.07 -6.38
CA GLY A 628 12.21 -5.26 -5.72
C GLY A 628 11.74 -6.58 -6.32
N ASP A 629 10.49 -6.66 -6.79
CA ASP A 629 9.93 -7.88 -7.37
C ASP A 629 10.40 -8.09 -8.82
N VAL A 630 10.50 -7.03 -9.63
CA VAL A 630 11.19 -7.10 -10.93
C VAL A 630 12.67 -7.48 -10.75
N ARG A 631 13.34 -6.97 -9.70
CA ARG A 631 14.71 -7.35 -9.35
C ARG A 631 14.85 -8.83 -9.02
N LYS A 632 13.96 -9.39 -8.18
CA LYS A 632 13.90 -10.84 -7.92
C LYS A 632 13.72 -11.63 -9.22
N CYS A 633 12.77 -11.24 -10.07
CA CYS A 633 12.52 -11.90 -11.36
C CYS A 633 13.75 -11.88 -12.27
N ALA A 634 14.48 -10.76 -12.34
CA ALA A 634 15.71 -10.64 -13.12
C ALA A 634 16.92 -11.40 -12.54
N TRP A 635 16.82 -11.84 -11.28
CA TRP A 635 17.80 -12.72 -10.64
C TRP A 635 17.44 -14.21 -10.72
N SER A 636 16.15 -14.56 -10.75
CA SER A 636 15.68 -15.95 -10.87
C SER A 636 15.84 -16.54 -12.29
N VAL A 637 16.33 -15.77 -13.26
CA VAL A 637 16.65 -16.29 -14.60
C VAL A 637 17.93 -17.13 -14.55
N GLU A 638 17.76 -18.45 -14.61
CA GLU A 638 18.83 -19.43 -14.46
C GLU A 638 19.93 -19.32 -15.53
N GLY A 639 21.13 -19.77 -15.15
CA GLY A 639 22.38 -19.44 -15.83
C GLY A 639 22.43 -19.79 -17.32
N ASP A 640 21.83 -20.91 -17.72
CA ASP A 640 21.97 -21.40 -19.09
C ASP A 640 21.05 -20.64 -20.07
N ALA A 641 19.81 -20.33 -19.66
CA ALA A 641 18.90 -19.44 -20.40
C ALA A 641 19.44 -17.99 -20.41
N ARG A 642 19.96 -17.52 -19.27
CA ARG A 642 20.63 -16.22 -19.13
C ARG A 642 21.86 -16.10 -20.05
N ARG A 643 22.65 -17.16 -20.21
CA ARG A 643 23.81 -17.20 -21.11
C ARG A 643 23.40 -17.24 -22.57
N LYS A 644 22.47 -18.13 -22.95
CA LYS A 644 21.99 -18.29 -24.34
C LYS A 644 21.29 -17.03 -24.89
N SER A 645 20.62 -16.26 -24.02
CA SER A 645 20.03 -14.96 -24.38
C SER A 645 21.04 -13.81 -24.50
N GLY A 646 22.27 -13.94 -23.99
CA GLY A 646 23.27 -12.87 -23.95
C GLY A 646 23.21 -11.97 -22.70
N GLY A 647 22.53 -12.42 -21.63
CA GLY A 647 22.43 -11.74 -20.34
C GLY A 647 21.14 -10.94 -20.13
N VAL A 648 20.76 -10.74 -18.87
CA VAL A 648 19.61 -9.92 -18.46
C VAL A 648 20.08 -8.76 -17.60
N GLU A 649 20.02 -7.53 -18.14
CA GLU A 649 20.47 -6.33 -17.44
C GLU A 649 19.27 -5.53 -16.92
N LEU A 650 19.33 -5.09 -15.66
CA LEU A 650 18.27 -4.36 -14.98
C LEU A 650 18.67 -2.92 -14.69
N HIS A 651 17.80 -1.97 -15.01
CA HIS A 651 17.90 -0.56 -14.62
C HIS A 651 16.67 -0.12 -13.83
N GLU A 652 16.92 0.52 -12.69
CA GLU A 652 15.90 0.86 -11.70
C GLU A 652 15.82 2.37 -11.48
N GLU A 653 14.65 2.96 -11.73
CA GLU A 653 14.35 4.34 -11.34
C GLU A 653 13.73 4.37 -9.93
N SER A 654 14.59 4.44 -8.92
CA SER A 654 14.22 4.43 -7.50
C SER A 654 14.29 5.82 -6.87
N ASN A 655 13.21 6.28 -6.22
CA ASN A 655 13.11 7.59 -5.58
C ASN A 655 13.96 7.78 -4.28
N GLU A 656 15.00 6.96 -4.04
CA GLU A 656 15.83 7.00 -2.80
C GLU A 656 16.49 8.36 -2.52
N ALA A 657 16.75 9.16 -3.55
CA ALA A 657 17.36 10.49 -3.43
C ALA A 657 16.35 11.63 -3.18
N TRP A 658 15.04 11.35 -3.21
CA TRP A 658 13.99 12.36 -3.42
C TRP A 658 12.87 12.38 -2.38
N THR A 659 12.91 11.51 -1.36
CA THR A 659 11.89 11.46 -0.30
C THR A 659 11.84 12.70 0.61
N GLY A 660 12.80 13.62 0.50
CA GLY A 660 12.90 14.81 1.33
C GLY A 660 11.66 15.72 1.28
N SER A 661 11.14 16.07 0.10
CA SER A 661 10.04 17.05 -0.01
C SER A 661 8.64 16.51 0.34
N ILE A 662 8.53 15.40 1.08
CA ILE A 662 7.24 14.76 1.43
C ILE A 662 7.16 14.42 2.93
N GLY A 663 7.15 15.45 3.78
CA GLY A 663 6.96 15.31 5.24
C GLY A 663 5.72 14.51 5.64
N GLU A 664 4.64 14.62 4.87
CA GLU A 664 3.38 13.90 5.07
C GLU A 664 3.44 12.40 4.73
N ARG A 665 4.57 11.92 4.18
CA ARG A 665 4.83 10.49 3.91
C ARG A 665 5.91 9.90 4.82
N ALA A 666 6.70 10.73 5.51
CA ALA A 666 7.64 10.30 6.53
C ALA A 666 6.95 9.57 7.69
N GLU A 667 5.81 10.08 8.14
CA GLU A 667 5.04 9.53 9.26
C GLU A 667 4.33 8.22 8.89
N LYS A 668 3.99 8.03 7.61
CA LYS A 668 3.56 6.72 7.07
C LYS A 668 4.73 5.75 6.86
N ASN A 669 5.94 6.24 6.57
CA ASN A 669 7.10 5.38 6.30
C ASN A 669 7.91 5.00 7.54
N LEU A 670 7.83 5.72 8.67
CA LEU A 670 8.38 5.18 9.93
C LEU A 670 7.62 3.93 10.39
N ARG A 671 6.34 3.78 10.01
CA ARG A 671 5.55 2.56 10.19
C ARG A 671 5.90 1.42 9.21
N SER A 672 6.83 1.61 8.27
CA SER A 672 7.17 0.59 7.25
C SER A 672 8.62 0.10 7.27
N VAL A 673 9.48 0.64 8.14
CA VAL A 673 10.92 0.31 8.20
C VAL A 673 11.28 -0.64 9.36
N THR A 674 10.38 -0.86 10.33
CA THR A 674 10.48 -1.96 11.30
C THR A 674 10.13 -3.33 10.71
N ARG A 675 9.71 -3.40 9.43
CA ARG A 675 9.49 -4.65 8.69
C ARG A 675 10.73 -4.97 7.83
N ARG A 676 11.18 -6.25 7.89
CA ARG A 676 12.37 -6.88 7.26
C ARG A 676 13.63 -6.77 8.15
N ALA A 677 14.30 -7.87 8.52
CA ALA A 677 14.22 -9.29 8.11
C ALA A 677 14.80 -10.20 9.23
N PRO A 678 14.72 -11.56 9.17
CA PRO A 678 14.30 -12.41 8.04
C PRO A 678 13.35 -13.60 8.35
N SER A 679 12.96 -14.31 7.28
CA SER A 679 12.32 -15.65 7.22
C SER A 679 10.83 -15.76 7.56
N PHE A 680 10.22 -16.85 7.05
CA PHE A 680 8.86 -17.38 7.29
C PHE A 680 7.69 -16.37 7.47
N ALA A 681 7.24 -15.78 6.36
CA ALA A 681 5.88 -15.24 6.20
C ALA A 681 5.54 -15.17 4.69
N SER A 682 4.43 -15.76 4.24
CA SER A 682 4.12 -15.82 2.79
C SER A 682 2.66 -15.61 2.39
N LEU A 683 1.68 -15.77 3.28
CA LEU A 683 0.25 -15.64 2.94
C LEU A 683 -0.39 -14.33 3.47
N SER A 684 -0.06 -13.90 4.68
CA SER A 684 -0.65 -12.75 5.40
C SER A 684 -0.37 -11.33 4.80
N LEU A 685 0.09 -11.24 3.55
CA LEU A 685 0.27 -9.97 2.80
C LEU A 685 -0.68 -9.80 1.60
N PHE A 686 -1.65 -10.71 1.40
CA PHE A 686 -2.78 -10.49 0.50
C PHE A 686 -3.90 -9.69 1.18
N VAL A 687 -4.35 -10.15 2.35
CA VAL A 687 -5.45 -9.62 3.19
C VAL A 687 -5.52 -8.08 3.24
N VAL A 688 -4.47 -7.44 3.76
CA VAL A 688 -4.44 -5.99 4.06
C VAL A 688 -4.55 -5.10 2.81
N LEU A 689 -4.39 -5.66 1.60
CA LEU A 689 -4.54 -4.94 0.34
C LEU A 689 -5.94 -5.06 -0.31
N ARG A 690 -6.75 -6.07 0.05
CA ARG A 690 -8.19 -6.07 -0.25
C ARG A 690 -8.92 -5.02 0.59
N HIS A 691 -8.62 -4.99 1.89
CA HIS A 691 -9.33 -4.14 2.87
C HIS A 691 -9.35 -2.65 2.51
N HIS A 692 -8.27 -2.14 1.91
CA HIS A 692 -8.17 -0.73 1.51
C HIS A 692 -8.64 -0.42 0.07
N GLN A 693 -9.25 -1.40 -0.61
CA GLN A 693 -9.96 -1.22 -1.89
C GLN A 693 -11.48 -1.24 -1.73
N GLN A 694 -12.00 -2.09 -0.85
CA GLN A 694 -13.43 -2.29 -0.60
C GLN A 694 -14.11 -1.00 -0.10
N ILE A 695 -13.62 -0.46 1.03
CA ILE A 695 -14.00 0.85 1.61
C ILE A 695 -13.86 2.03 0.61
N GLN A 696 -13.03 1.89 -0.44
CA GLN A 696 -12.83 2.90 -1.48
C GLN A 696 -13.79 2.77 -2.69
N HIS A 697 -14.38 1.59 -2.91
CA HIS A 697 -15.42 1.36 -3.93
C HIS A 697 -16.82 1.69 -3.40
N GLU A 698 -17.03 1.38 -2.13
CA GLU A 698 -18.34 1.40 -1.48
C GLU A 698 -18.98 2.78 -1.33
N GLY A 699 -18.22 3.87 -1.45
CA GLY A 699 -18.72 5.25 -1.37
C GLY A 699 -19.34 5.81 -2.66
N ARG A 700 -19.63 5.01 -3.70
CA ARG A 700 -20.10 5.49 -5.02
C ARG A 700 -21.25 4.75 -5.68
N MET A 701 -21.68 3.61 -5.16
CA MET A 701 -22.85 2.88 -5.64
C MET A 701 -24.05 3.16 -4.74
N THR A 702 -25.26 3.26 -5.30
CA THR A 702 -26.49 3.17 -4.48
C THR A 702 -26.55 1.78 -3.82
N PRO A 703 -27.24 1.62 -2.67
CA PRO A 703 -27.35 0.32 -2.00
C PRO A 703 -27.75 -0.81 -2.96
N ASP A 704 -28.76 -0.58 -3.79
CA ASP A 704 -29.29 -1.54 -4.79
C ASP A 704 -28.24 -1.98 -5.83
N THR A 705 -27.32 -1.08 -6.20
CA THR A 705 -26.29 -1.37 -7.21
C THR A 705 -25.16 -2.24 -6.61
N LYS A 706 -24.88 -2.10 -5.30
CA LYS A 706 -23.99 -3.04 -4.59
C LYS A 706 -24.65 -4.39 -4.43
N ALA A 707 -25.87 -4.40 -3.89
CA ALA A 707 -26.62 -5.61 -3.57
C ALA A 707 -26.77 -6.49 -4.82
N SER A 708 -27.18 -5.91 -5.96
CA SER A 708 -27.26 -6.64 -7.24
C SER A 708 -25.91 -7.17 -7.75
N THR A 709 -24.82 -6.41 -7.62
CA THR A 709 -23.48 -6.88 -8.05
C THR A 709 -22.96 -8.00 -7.16
N GLN A 710 -23.11 -7.89 -5.85
CA GLN A 710 -22.66 -8.87 -4.86
C GLN A 710 -23.50 -10.16 -4.96
N ALA A 711 -24.83 -10.02 -5.00
CA ALA A 711 -25.77 -11.10 -5.28
C ALA A 711 -25.42 -11.85 -6.58
N GLN A 712 -25.04 -11.14 -7.65
CA GLN A 712 -24.68 -11.78 -8.91
C GLN A 712 -23.41 -12.65 -8.80
N VAL A 713 -22.43 -12.26 -7.98
CA VAL A 713 -21.24 -13.08 -7.67
C VAL A 713 -21.63 -14.30 -6.83
N GLN A 714 -22.46 -14.11 -5.81
CA GLN A 714 -22.87 -15.17 -4.88
C GLN A 714 -23.81 -16.21 -5.54
N VAL A 715 -24.71 -15.78 -6.42
CA VAL A 715 -25.50 -16.65 -7.32
C VAL A 715 -24.61 -17.42 -8.31
N ASN A 716 -23.45 -16.89 -8.68
CA ASN A 716 -22.50 -17.59 -9.55
C ASN A 716 -21.66 -18.64 -8.81
N LEU A 717 -21.37 -18.46 -7.51
CA LEU A 717 -20.73 -19.49 -6.67
C LEU A 717 -21.50 -20.82 -6.71
N LEU A 718 -22.84 -20.77 -6.72
CA LEU A 718 -23.71 -21.95 -6.75
C LEU A 718 -23.73 -22.68 -8.11
N LYS A 719 -23.11 -22.08 -9.14
CA LYS A 719 -22.91 -22.67 -10.49
C LYS A 719 -21.55 -23.36 -10.63
N ASP A 720 -20.63 -23.11 -9.70
CA ASP A 720 -19.29 -23.70 -9.68
C ASP A 720 -19.38 -25.25 -9.65
N PRO A 721 -18.60 -25.97 -10.49
CA PRO A 721 -18.62 -27.44 -10.53
C PRO A 721 -17.94 -28.11 -9.32
N HIS A 722 -17.15 -27.40 -8.53
CA HIS A 722 -16.50 -27.90 -7.31
C HIS A 722 -17.44 -27.94 -6.10
N ILE A 723 -18.52 -27.15 -6.11
CA ILE A 723 -19.56 -27.18 -5.06
C ILE A 723 -20.46 -28.40 -5.26
N LYS A 724 -20.39 -29.33 -4.30
CA LYS A 724 -21.16 -30.59 -4.26
C LYS A 724 -22.37 -30.51 -3.34
N PHE A 725 -22.30 -29.64 -2.32
CA PHE A 725 -23.29 -29.52 -1.26
C PHE A 725 -23.57 -28.06 -0.93
N VAL A 726 -24.80 -27.76 -0.54
CA VAL A 726 -25.22 -26.47 0.01
C VAL A 726 -25.72 -26.70 1.43
N ARG A 727 -25.12 -26.05 2.42
CA ARG A 727 -25.72 -25.91 3.76
C ARG A 727 -26.79 -24.83 3.66
N VAL A 728 -28.04 -25.20 3.88
CA VAL A 728 -29.13 -24.25 4.12
C VAL A 728 -29.18 -24.01 5.63
N THR A 729 -28.86 -22.80 6.05
CA THR A 729 -28.52 -22.47 7.44
C THR A 729 -29.43 -21.38 7.98
N TRP A 730 -29.85 -21.54 9.23
CA TRP A 730 -30.59 -20.55 10.00
C TRP A 730 -30.00 -20.45 11.40
N VAL A 731 -30.40 -19.39 12.12
CA VAL A 731 -30.09 -19.25 13.55
C VAL A 731 -31.41 -19.10 14.29
N ASP A 732 -31.59 -19.87 15.37
CA ASP A 732 -32.77 -19.77 16.21
C ASP A 732 -32.69 -18.61 17.21
N LEU A 733 -33.74 -18.42 18.01
CA LEU A 733 -33.86 -17.29 18.90
C LEU A 733 -32.72 -17.21 19.96
N VAL A 734 -32.05 -18.33 20.27
CA VAL A 734 -30.95 -18.40 21.26
C VAL A 734 -29.61 -18.83 20.63
N ASN A 735 -29.34 -18.32 19.43
CA ASN A 735 -28.02 -18.33 18.77
C ASN A 735 -27.48 -19.73 18.36
N PHE A 736 -28.29 -20.80 18.38
CA PHE A 736 -27.85 -22.06 17.78
C PHE A 736 -27.86 -21.93 16.26
N VAL A 737 -26.68 -22.08 15.65
CA VAL A 737 -26.52 -22.22 14.20
C VAL A 737 -27.02 -23.60 13.79
N ARG A 738 -28.07 -23.65 12.99
CA ARG A 738 -28.75 -24.89 12.55
C ARG A 738 -28.71 -24.95 11.03
N TYR A 739 -28.44 -26.12 10.46
CA TYR A 739 -28.45 -26.28 9.01
C TYR A 739 -28.93 -27.66 8.53
N ARG A 740 -29.33 -27.72 7.26
CA ARG A 740 -29.51 -28.96 6.50
C ARG A 740 -28.59 -28.96 5.29
N VAL A 741 -27.95 -30.10 5.01
CA VAL A 741 -27.05 -30.26 3.85
C VAL A 741 -27.84 -30.78 2.66
N VAL A 742 -27.90 -30.00 1.59
CA VAL A 742 -28.61 -30.33 0.34
C VAL A 742 -27.58 -30.63 -0.76
N PRO A 743 -27.62 -31.80 -1.43
CA PRO A 743 -26.77 -32.08 -2.58
C PRO A 743 -27.05 -31.11 -3.73
N ILE A 744 -26.02 -30.61 -4.41
CA ILE A 744 -26.14 -29.53 -5.42
C ILE A 744 -27.09 -29.91 -6.58
N ALA A 745 -27.21 -31.19 -6.92
CA ALA A 745 -28.15 -31.68 -7.92
C ALA A 745 -29.62 -31.54 -7.47
N HIS A 746 -29.91 -31.83 -6.20
CA HIS A 746 -31.24 -31.64 -5.62
C HIS A 746 -31.56 -30.15 -5.44
N PHE A 747 -30.57 -29.36 -4.98
CA PHE A 747 -30.68 -27.90 -4.87
C PHE A 747 -31.06 -27.27 -6.23
N ARG A 748 -30.38 -27.65 -7.32
CA ARG A 748 -30.68 -27.18 -8.68
C ARG A 748 -32.07 -27.62 -9.15
N LYS A 749 -32.54 -28.83 -8.78
CA LYS A 749 -33.92 -29.27 -9.06
C LYS A 749 -34.96 -28.39 -8.34
N LEU A 750 -34.72 -28.03 -7.08
CA LEU A 750 -35.63 -27.25 -6.25
C LEU A 750 -36.06 -25.91 -6.91
N PHE A 751 -35.11 -25.23 -7.58
CA PHE A 751 -35.39 -24.01 -8.35
C PHE A 751 -35.95 -24.29 -9.76
N ALA A 752 -35.58 -25.40 -10.39
CA ALA A 752 -36.11 -25.78 -11.71
C ALA A 752 -37.59 -26.17 -11.65
N ASP A 753 -38.00 -26.93 -10.63
CA ASP A 753 -39.39 -27.31 -10.41
C ASP A 753 -40.26 -26.05 -10.17
N ALA A 754 -39.80 -25.11 -9.35
CA ALA A 754 -40.49 -23.83 -9.11
C ALA A 754 -40.63 -22.98 -10.39
N ALA A 755 -39.56 -22.88 -11.20
CA ALA A 755 -39.61 -22.18 -12.48
C ALA A 755 -40.59 -22.84 -13.47
N SER A 756 -40.69 -24.18 -13.48
CA SER A 756 -41.65 -24.91 -14.32
C SER A 756 -43.10 -24.54 -13.97
N GLN A 757 -43.43 -24.45 -12.68
CA GLN A 757 -44.78 -24.10 -12.21
C GLN A 757 -45.17 -22.65 -12.56
N SER A 758 -44.22 -21.70 -12.55
CA SER A 758 -44.50 -20.34 -13.03
C SER A 758 -44.71 -20.25 -14.55
N SER A 759 -44.15 -21.17 -15.33
CA SER A 759 -44.14 -21.09 -16.79
C SER A 759 -45.44 -21.56 -17.47
N SER A 760 -46.25 -22.37 -16.77
CA SER A 760 -47.41 -23.06 -17.36
C SER A 760 -48.75 -22.31 -17.29
N SER A 761 -48.83 -21.13 -16.64
CA SER A 761 -50.13 -20.56 -16.25
C SER A 761 -50.19 -19.03 -16.11
N SER A 762 -49.65 -18.28 -17.07
CA SER A 762 -49.82 -16.81 -17.14
C SER A 762 -51.28 -16.36 -17.36
N SER A 763 -52.15 -17.22 -17.90
CA SER A 763 -53.60 -17.00 -18.02
C SER A 763 -54.37 -17.57 -16.82
N VAL A 764 -54.11 -18.83 -16.44
CA VAL A 764 -54.92 -19.58 -15.46
C VAL A 764 -54.82 -19.00 -14.03
N LEU A 765 -53.71 -18.35 -13.67
CA LEU A 765 -53.56 -17.75 -12.32
C LEU A 765 -54.56 -16.61 -12.02
N ASN A 766 -55.16 -15.98 -13.04
CA ASN A 766 -56.24 -15.01 -12.83
C ASN A 766 -57.62 -15.66 -12.66
N GLU A 767 -57.91 -16.77 -13.35
CA GLU A 767 -59.22 -17.45 -13.25
C GLU A 767 -59.31 -18.43 -12.07
N ALA A 768 -58.22 -19.13 -11.76
CA ALA A 768 -58.11 -19.97 -10.55
C ALA A 768 -58.24 -19.16 -9.24
N ARG A 769 -58.13 -17.83 -9.32
CA ARG A 769 -58.27 -16.91 -8.18
C ARG A 769 -59.67 -16.89 -7.57
N VAL A 770 -60.69 -17.44 -8.26
CA VAL A 770 -62.11 -17.41 -7.83
C VAL A 770 -62.73 -18.78 -7.52
N LYS A 771 -62.27 -19.91 -8.10
CA LYS A 771 -62.87 -21.24 -7.85
C LYS A 771 -61.85 -22.38 -7.75
N GLY A 772 -61.48 -22.72 -6.51
CA GLY A 772 -60.94 -24.01 -6.09
C GLY A 772 -61.78 -24.53 -4.92
N LYS A 773 -62.01 -25.85 -4.82
CA LYS A 773 -63.06 -26.39 -3.93
C LYS A 773 -62.58 -26.82 -2.54
N ASP A 774 -61.27 -26.88 -2.34
CA ASP A 774 -60.62 -27.30 -1.10
C ASP A 774 -59.77 -26.14 -0.56
N GLY A 775 -59.89 -25.82 0.73
CA GLY A 775 -59.71 -24.47 1.26
C GLY A 775 -58.29 -23.89 1.41
N ALA A 776 -57.24 -24.55 0.94
CA ALA A 776 -55.85 -24.13 1.19
C ALA A 776 -55.12 -23.66 -0.09
N ARG A 777 -54.44 -22.52 -0.02
CA ARG A 777 -53.55 -22.02 -1.09
C ARG A 777 -52.08 -22.22 -0.71
N PHE A 778 -51.28 -22.69 -1.67
CA PHE A 778 -49.84 -22.95 -1.50
C PHE A 778 -48.99 -21.69 -1.71
N ASN A 779 -47.91 -21.57 -0.93
CA ASN A 779 -46.84 -20.59 -1.18
C ASN A 779 -45.96 -21.08 -2.37
N PRO A 780 -45.70 -20.26 -3.40
CA PRO A 780 -44.90 -20.64 -4.58
C PRO A 780 -43.38 -20.46 -4.45
N HIS A 781 -42.86 -19.97 -3.31
CA HIS A 781 -41.43 -19.66 -3.18
C HIS A 781 -40.55 -20.91 -2.98
N PRO A 782 -39.37 -21.00 -3.63
CA PRO A 782 -38.46 -22.13 -3.51
C PRO A 782 -37.73 -22.11 -2.15
N GLY A 783 -38.10 -23.06 -1.28
CA GLY A 783 -37.52 -23.23 0.04
C GLY A 783 -37.57 -24.69 0.53
N ILE A 784 -37.03 -24.95 1.72
CA ILE A 784 -37.09 -26.28 2.35
C ILE A 784 -38.03 -26.29 3.56
N THR A 785 -38.79 -27.37 3.73
CA THR A 785 -39.76 -27.47 4.82
C THR A 785 -39.09 -27.79 6.17
N ILE A 786 -39.30 -26.93 7.18
CA ILE A 786 -38.73 -27.07 8.53
C ILE A 786 -39.87 -27.09 9.57
N ALA A 787 -39.84 -27.99 10.55
CA ALA A 787 -40.86 -28.04 11.60
C ALA A 787 -40.84 -26.78 12.49
N LYS A 788 -42.03 -26.23 12.85
CA LYS A 788 -42.13 -24.94 13.56
C LYS A 788 -41.37 -24.91 14.89
N VAL A 789 -41.29 -26.06 15.55
CA VAL A 789 -40.51 -26.27 16.79
C VAL A 789 -39.07 -25.76 16.73
N THR A 790 -38.43 -25.66 15.54
CA THR A 790 -37.02 -25.27 15.44
C THR A 790 -36.66 -23.90 16.04
N LEU A 791 -37.61 -22.98 16.16
CA LEU A 791 -37.37 -21.66 16.76
C LEU A 791 -37.51 -21.67 18.30
N GLY A 792 -38.12 -22.71 18.86
CA GLY A 792 -38.31 -22.91 20.31
C GLY A 792 -37.51 -24.08 20.89
N LEU A 793 -36.55 -24.64 20.16
CA LEU A 793 -35.68 -25.71 20.67
C LEU A 793 -34.52 -25.12 21.47
N VAL A 794 -34.47 -25.41 22.77
CA VAL A 794 -33.40 -25.00 23.68
C VAL A 794 -32.55 -26.22 24.00
N TYR A 795 -31.41 -26.35 23.30
CA TYR A 795 -30.65 -27.60 23.20
C TYR A 795 -31.52 -28.78 22.69
N LEU A 796 -32.07 -29.58 23.62
CA LEU A 796 -32.97 -30.72 23.37
C LEU A 796 -34.36 -30.53 24.01
N SER A 797 -34.56 -29.47 24.80
CA SER A 797 -35.87 -29.06 25.32
C SER A 797 -36.68 -28.29 24.28
N MET A 798 -37.99 -28.22 24.49
CA MET A 798 -38.90 -27.34 23.74
C MET A 798 -39.51 -26.31 24.70
N ALA A 799 -39.38 -25.02 24.36
CA ALA A 799 -39.91 -23.92 25.16
C ALA A 799 -41.44 -23.80 25.07
N GLU A 800 -42.04 -23.15 26.08
CA GLU A 800 -43.49 -22.98 26.18
C GLU A 800 -44.05 -22.09 25.06
N GLY A 801 -45.12 -22.56 24.41
CA GLY A 801 -45.75 -21.93 23.25
C GLY A 801 -45.45 -22.65 21.92
N PHE A 802 -44.47 -23.55 21.89
CA PHE A 802 -44.16 -24.38 20.72
C PHE A 802 -44.80 -25.77 20.80
N SER A 803 -44.91 -26.43 19.65
CA SER A 803 -45.29 -27.84 19.55
C SER A 803 -44.48 -28.52 18.45
N ALA A 804 -44.45 -29.86 18.46
CA ALA A 804 -43.88 -30.66 17.37
C ALA A 804 -44.76 -30.70 16.10
N THR A 805 -45.87 -29.94 16.06
CA THR A 805 -46.81 -29.90 14.92
C THR A 805 -46.63 -28.62 14.09
N GLY A 806 -46.98 -28.70 12.81
CA GLY A 806 -46.84 -27.60 11.86
C GLY A 806 -45.43 -27.43 11.31
N GLU A 807 -45.33 -26.84 10.13
CA GLU A 807 -44.08 -26.61 9.42
C GLU A 807 -44.06 -25.22 8.79
N TYR A 808 -42.88 -24.60 8.76
CA TYR A 808 -42.57 -23.43 7.94
C TYR A 808 -41.96 -23.87 6.60
N VAL A 809 -42.00 -22.97 5.62
CA VAL A 809 -41.08 -22.99 4.47
C VAL A 809 -39.89 -22.11 4.83
N TYR A 810 -38.66 -22.62 4.69
CA TYR A 810 -37.45 -21.80 4.79
C TYR A 810 -37.01 -21.39 3.39
N THR A 811 -37.42 -20.18 2.98
CA THR A 811 -37.17 -19.60 1.65
C THR A 811 -35.75 -19.06 1.58
N LEU A 812 -35.06 -19.34 0.46
CA LEU A 812 -33.61 -19.20 0.34
C LEU A 812 -33.19 -17.82 -0.17
N ASP A 813 -32.33 -17.12 0.58
CA ASP A 813 -31.71 -15.89 0.15
C ASP A 813 -30.40 -16.18 -0.61
N LEU A 814 -30.49 -16.26 -1.94
CA LEU A 814 -29.32 -16.51 -2.80
C LEU A 814 -28.26 -15.38 -2.73
N THR A 815 -28.61 -14.21 -2.18
CA THR A 815 -27.68 -13.08 -1.96
C THR A 815 -26.87 -13.22 -0.67
N SER A 816 -27.18 -14.24 0.14
CA SER A 816 -26.41 -14.60 1.34
C SER A 816 -25.33 -15.67 1.07
N ALA A 817 -25.24 -16.20 -0.15
CA ALA A 817 -24.42 -17.38 -0.43
C ALA A 817 -22.91 -17.11 -0.23
N ARG A 818 -22.21 -18.04 0.45
CA ARG A 818 -20.78 -17.97 0.78
C ARG A 818 -20.10 -19.34 0.64
N LEU A 819 -18.79 -19.36 0.46
CA LEU A 819 -17.98 -20.59 0.51
C LEU A 819 -17.77 -21.03 1.97
N LEU A 820 -17.57 -22.32 2.22
CA LEU A 820 -17.12 -22.85 3.51
C LEU A 820 -15.76 -23.55 3.38
N PRO A 821 -14.63 -22.82 3.50
CA PRO A 821 -13.28 -23.37 3.24
C PRO A 821 -12.92 -24.57 4.14
N TYR A 822 -13.36 -24.55 5.40
CA TYR A 822 -13.17 -25.67 6.34
C TYR A 822 -13.95 -26.95 5.94
N ALA A 823 -14.87 -26.87 4.97
CA ALA A 823 -15.70 -27.97 4.49
C ALA A 823 -15.66 -28.05 2.95
N SER A 824 -14.54 -28.53 2.40
CA SER A 824 -14.28 -28.58 0.96
C SER A 824 -15.45 -29.11 0.12
N GLY A 825 -15.90 -28.32 -0.85
CA GLY A 825 -17.05 -28.63 -1.71
C GLY A 825 -18.43 -28.26 -1.12
N HIS A 826 -18.48 -27.59 0.04
CA HIS A 826 -19.70 -27.00 0.59
C HIS A 826 -19.75 -25.47 0.35
N ALA A 827 -20.93 -25.00 -0.03
CA ALA A 827 -21.35 -23.60 0.12
C ALA A 827 -22.34 -23.47 1.29
N ASN A 828 -22.54 -22.25 1.79
CA ASN A 828 -23.54 -21.86 2.78
C ASN A 828 -24.58 -20.92 2.16
N ILE A 829 -25.84 -21.01 2.58
CA ILE A 829 -26.94 -20.09 2.22
C ILE A 829 -27.84 -19.89 3.45
N TYR A 830 -28.13 -18.63 3.78
CA TYR A 830 -29.15 -18.20 4.73
C TYR A 830 -30.49 -17.89 4.03
N GLY A 831 -31.53 -17.58 4.80
CA GLY A 831 -32.89 -17.36 4.28
C GLY A 831 -33.85 -16.82 5.33
N TRP A 832 -35.15 -17.05 5.12
CA TRP A 832 -36.24 -16.54 5.95
C TRP A 832 -37.24 -17.65 6.24
N PHE A 833 -37.89 -17.61 7.42
CA PHE A 833 -39.05 -18.45 7.69
C PHE A 833 -40.32 -17.80 7.14
N GLU A 834 -41.06 -18.56 6.36
CA GLU A 834 -42.37 -18.21 5.80
C GLU A 834 -43.41 -19.25 6.22
N GLU A 835 -44.67 -18.82 6.34
CA GLU A 835 -45.78 -19.71 6.61
C GLU A 835 -46.09 -20.62 5.42
N LYS A 836 -46.27 -21.91 5.71
CA LYS A 836 -46.51 -22.95 4.69
C LYS A 836 -47.93 -22.90 4.13
N GLN A 837 -48.88 -22.42 4.92
CA GLN A 837 -50.28 -22.19 4.59
C GLN A 837 -50.74 -20.93 5.33
N VAL A 838 -51.62 -20.14 4.71
CA VAL A 838 -52.22 -18.93 5.31
C VAL A 838 -53.74 -19.10 5.26
N GLU A 839 -54.42 -18.79 6.37
CA GLU A 839 -55.86 -19.02 6.50
C GLU A 839 -56.69 -18.06 5.66
N ALA A 840 -57.88 -18.53 5.26
CA ALA A 840 -58.73 -17.84 4.29
C ALA A 840 -59.31 -16.50 4.76
N ASP A 841 -59.25 -16.20 6.07
CA ASP A 841 -59.73 -14.96 6.68
C ASP A 841 -58.61 -13.93 6.89
N ASP A 842 -57.38 -14.33 7.24
CA ASP A 842 -56.21 -13.43 7.27
C ASP A 842 -55.95 -12.80 5.89
N ILE A 843 -56.15 -13.61 4.84
CA ILE A 843 -56.12 -13.20 3.43
C ILE A 843 -57.11 -12.06 3.13
N LYS A 844 -58.23 -11.95 3.86
CA LYS A 844 -59.22 -10.87 3.68
C LYS A 844 -58.83 -9.61 4.44
N ALA A 845 -58.19 -9.73 5.60
CA ALA A 845 -57.72 -8.59 6.39
C ALA A 845 -56.62 -7.82 5.65
N LYS A 846 -55.56 -8.52 5.19
CA LYS A 846 -54.44 -7.89 4.46
C LYS A 846 -54.77 -7.49 3.00
N ALA A 847 -55.91 -7.93 2.44
CA ALA A 847 -56.28 -7.63 1.04
C ALA A 847 -56.44 -6.12 0.73
N ASN A 848 -56.67 -5.27 1.74
CA ASN A 848 -56.77 -3.82 1.56
C ASN A 848 -55.41 -3.11 1.38
N GLU A 849 -54.29 -3.79 1.68
CA GLU A 849 -52.95 -3.18 1.74
C GLU A 849 -52.02 -3.63 0.60
N ASN A 850 -52.54 -4.43 -0.35
CA ASN A 850 -51.85 -4.96 -1.55
C ASN A 850 -50.64 -5.91 -1.32
N GLU A 851 -50.11 -6.07 -0.11
CA GLU A 851 -49.02 -7.00 0.19
C GLU A 851 -49.51 -8.31 0.87
N PHE A 852 -49.30 -9.45 0.19
CA PHE A 852 -49.52 -10.78 0.77
C PHE A 852 -48.25 -11.26 1.47
N GLU A 853 -48.12 -10.89 2.74
CA GLU A 853 -46.94 -11.13 3.56
C GLU A 853 -47.02 -12.51 4.25
N PHE A 854 -46.26 -13.49 3.75
CA PHE A 854 -46.12 -14.85 4.32
C PHE A 854 -45.13 -14.92 5.50
N GLU A 855 -44.64 -13.78 5.99
CA GLU A 855 -43.43 -13.71 6.82
C GLU A 855 -43.67 -14.10 8.29
N VAL A 856 -42.76 -14.92 8.84
CA VAL A 856 -42.83 -15.34 10.24
C VAL A 856 -42.21 -14.27 11.13
N SER A 857 -43.05 -13.67 11.98
CA SER A 857 -42.70 -12.68 13.02
C SER A 857 -41.51 -13.10 13.90
N LEU A 858 -41.41 -14.39 14.21
CA LEU A 858 -40.37 -15.00 15.04
C LEU A 858 -39.01 -15.20 14.33
N CYS A 859 -38.87 -14.88 13.03
CA CYS A 859 -37.64 -15.08 12.28
C CYS A 859 -36.60 -13.95 12.55
N PRO A 860 -35.45 -14.23 13.21
CA PRO A 860 -34.50 -13.17 13.60
C PRO A 860 -33.98 -12.36 12.40
N ARG A 861 -33.66 -13.05 11.30
CA ARG A 861 -33.14 -12.45 10.06
C ARG A 861 -34.18 -11.57 9.37
N THR A 862 -35.47 -11.91 9.48
CA THR A 862 -36.59 -11.08 9.00
C THR A 862 -36.78 -9.83 9.85
N VAL A 863 -36.75 -9.95 11.18
CA VAL A 863 -36.90 -8.82 12.11
C VAL A 863 -35.82 -7.77 11.89
N LEU A 864 -34.55 -8.18 11.70
CA LEU A 864 -33.48 -7.24 11.37
C LEU A 864 -33.68 -6.59 9.99
N ARG A 865 -34.07 -7.37 8.97
CA ARG A 865 -34.36 -6.82 7.63
C ARG A 865 -35.46 -5.74 7.69
N ARG A 866 -36.55 -5.99 8.42
CA ARG A 866 -37.66 -5.03 8.61
C ARG A 866 -37.14 -3.72 9.19
N ILE A 867 -36.45 -3.77 10.32
CA ILE A 867 -35.93 -2.58 11.02
C ILE A 867 -34.98 -1.75 10.13
N VAL A 868 -34.11 -2.40 9.36
CA VAL A 868 -33.19 -1.70 8.44
C VAL A 868 -33.94 -1.07 7.26
N GLN A 869 -34.95 -1.74 6.71
CA GLN A 869 -35.79 -1.18 5.65
C GLN A 869 -36.61 0.00 6.15
N ASP A 870 -37.23 -0.10 7.34
CA ASP A 870 -38.10 0.94 7.87
C ASP A 870 -37.32 2.19 8.31
N ALA A 871 -36.11 2.02 8.85
CA ALA A 871 -35.16 3.11 9.08
C ALA A 871 -34.83 3.91 7.79
N PHE A 872 -34.72 3.21 6.66
CA PHE A 872 -34.48 3.83 5.36
C PHE A 872 -35.75 4.47 4.77
N LYS A 873 -36.90 3.78 4.84
CA LYS A 873 -38.21 4.29 4.38
C LYS A 873 -38.63 5.58 5.12
N ALA A 874 -38.49 5.60 6.45
CA ALA A 874 -39.00 6.68 7.30
C ALA A 874 -38.04 7.88 7.45
N GLU A 875 -36.76 7.62 7.72
CA GLU A 875 -35.77 8.66 8.08
C GLU A 875 -34.59 8.76 7.07
N GLY A 876 -34.61 7.95 6.01
CA GLY A 876 -33.53 7.88 5.02
C GLY A 876 -32.21 7.35 5.59
N VAL A 877 -32.25 6.68 6.75
CA VAL A 877 -31.05 6.26 7.50
C VAL A 877 -30.48 4.97 6.93
N SER A 878 -29.15 4.85 6.92
CA SER A 878 -28.43 3.64 6.54
C SER A 878 -27.26 3.40 7.49
N PHE A 879 -27.11 2.15 7.92
CA PHE A 879 -26.15 1.71 8.94
C PHE A 879 -25.02 0.88 8.33
N LEU A 880 -23.87 0.89 9.01
CA LEU A 880 -22.82 -0.13 8.88
C LEU A 880 -22.46 -0.66 10.28
N VAL A 881 -22.27 -1.97 10.37
CA VAL A 881 -22.00 -2.74 11.59
C VAL A 881 -20.73 -3.56 11.37
N GLY A 882 -19.75 -3.44 12.26
CA GLY A 882 -18.56 -4.30 12.32
C GLY A 882 -18.38 -4.95 13.68
N PHE A 883 -17.68 -6.08 13.74
CA PHE A 883 -17.53 -6.89 14.97
C PHE A 883 -16.07 -7.20 15.29
N GLU A 884 -15.66 -6.90 16.53
CA GLU A 884 -14.48 -7.47 17.20
C GLU A 884 -14.95 -8.76 17.89
N THR A 885 -14.45 -9.94 17.49
CA THR A 885 -14.82 -11.23 18.10
C THR A 885 -13.68 -11.75 18.96
N GLU A 886 -13.87 -11.76 20.28
CA GLU A 886 -12.92 -12.36 21.21
C GLU A 886 -13.25 -13.84 21.44
N VAL A 887 -12.23 -14.70 21.47
CA VAL A 887 -12.35 -16.16 21.60
C VAL A 887 -11.20 -16.71 22.44
N ILE A 888 -11.44 -17.71 23.28
CA ILE A 888 -10.40 -18.43 24.03
C ILE A 888 -10.12 -19.77 23.36
N PHE A 889 -8.84 -20.10 23.18
CA PHE A 889 -8.38 -21.42 22.74
C PHE A 889 -7.95 -22.26 23.95
N LEU A 890 -8.49 -23.47 24.01
CA LEU A 890 -8.29 -24.45 25.07
C LEU A 890 -7.57 -25.68 24.51
N SER A 891 -6.56 -26.15 25.24
CA SER A 891 -5.92 -27.45 25.00
C SER A 891 -6.71 -28.60 25.62
N SER A 892 -7.50 -28.32 26.66
CA SER A 892 -8.41 -29.27 27.30
C SER A 892 -9.62 -28.54 27.92
N ILE A 893 -10.76 -29.24 28.01
CA ILE A 893 -11.97 -28.79 28.72
C ILE A 893 -12.24 -29.56 30.02
N ASP A 894 -11.52 -30.67 30.25
CA ASP A 894 -11.59 -31.49 31.46
C ASP A 894 -10.23 -32.17 31.72
N PRO A 895 -9.37 -31.61 32.60
CA PRO A 895 -9.51 -30.31 33.25
C PRO A 895 -9.49 -29.16 32.23
N LEU A 896 -10.05 -28.01 32.61
CA LEU A 896 -10.05 -26.79 31.79
C LEU A 896 -8.64 -26.18 31.72
N VAL A 897 -8.04 -26.13 30.53
CA VAL A 897 -6.67 -25.65 30.31
C VAL A 897 -6.60 -24.84 29.01
N ALA A 898 -6.15 -23.58 29.10
CA ALA A 898 -5.82 -22.74 27.94
C ALA A 898 -4.69 -23.36 27.08
N THR A 899 -4.48 -22.87 25.86
CA THR A 899 -3.30 -23.25 25.07
C THR A 899 -2.02 -22.57 25.56
N ASN A 900 -2.14 -21.36 26.11
CA ASN A 900 -1.05 -20.59 26.70
C ASN A 900 -1.59 -19.55 27.71
N ASP A 901 -0.69 -18.82 28.38
CA ASP A 901 -0.99 -17.86 29.46
C ASP A 901 -0.25 -16.52 29.22
N TYR A 902 -0.32 -16.03 27.98
CA TYR A 902 0.35 -14.81 27.51
C TYR A 902 -0.65 -13.66 27.36
N GLY A 903 -0.18 -12.42 27.50
CA GLY A 903 -1.02 -11.22 27.56
C GLY A 903 -1.24 -10.48 26.22
N TRP A 904 -1.92 -9.33 26.33
CA TRP A 904 -2.34 -8.46 25.22
C TRP A 904 -1.20 -8.21 24.20
N SER A 905 -1.36 -8.77 23.00
CA SER A 905 -0.40 -8.67 21.88
C SER A 905 1.04 -9.11 22.20
N GLU A 906 1.24 -9.97 23.20
CA GLU A 906 2.57 -10.53 23.48
C GLU A 906 3.01 -11.50 22.37
N SER A 907 4.23 -11.31 21.86
CA SER A 907 4.74 -12.12 20.73
C SER A 907 4.79 -13.64 20.93
N PRO A 908 4.96 -14.21 22.15
CA PRO A 908 4.94 -15.66 22.33
C PRO A 908 3.59 -16.31 22.01
N ALA A 909 2.46 -15.62 22.24
CA ALA A 909 1.11 -16.13 22.00
C ALA A 909 0.78 -16.46 20.54
N ILE A 910 1.56 -15.92 19.60
CA ILE A 910 1.46 -16.21 18.16
C ILE A 910 2.87 -16.55 17.63
N SER A 911 3.60 -17.39 18.38
CA SER A 911 4.91 -17.90 17.98
C SER A 911 4.81 -18.67 16.66
N ALA A 912 5.63 -18.29 15.67
CA ALA A 912 5.54 -18.85 14.33
C ALA A 912 5.65 -20.38 14.32
N GLY A 913 4.55 -21.04 13.97
CA GLY A 913 4.47 -22.50 13.85
C GLY A 913 3.91 -23.26 15.06
N THR A 914 3.42 -22.61 16.12
CA THR A 914 2.58 -23.28 17.15
C THR A 914 1.19 -23.64 16.60
N PRO A 915 0.40 -24.51 17.28
CA PRO A 915 -0.96 -24.81 16.86
C PRO A 915 -1.86 -23.57 16.77
N GLU A 916 -1.76 -22.64 17.71
CA GLU A 916 -2.57 -21.41 17.71
C GLU A 916 -2.21 -20.50 16.54
N ALA A 917 -0.92 -20.30 16.27
CA ALA A 917 -0.48 -19.51 15.13
C ALA A 917 -0.98 -20.09 13.80
N ARG A 918 -0.93 -21.42 13.62
CA ARG A 918 -1.46 -22.10 12.42
C ARG A 918 -2.97 -22.02 12.32
N ALA A 919 -3.69 -22.14 13.44
CA ALA A 919 -5.13 -22.00 13.47
C ALA A 919 -5.56 -20.57 13.11
N LEU A 920 -4.87 -19.54 13.62
CA LEU A 920 -5.14 -18.13 13.30
C LEU A 920 -4.79 -17.79 11.85
N GLU A 921 -3.69 -18.32 11.30
CA GLU A 921 -3.35 -18.20 9.89
C GLU A 921 -4.43 -18.85 8.98
N GLU A 922 -4.87 -20.07 9.31
CA GLU A 922 -5.93 -20.75 8.55
C GLU A 922 -7.31 -20.08 8.72
N ILE A 923 -7.65 -19.56 9.90
CA ILE A 923 -8.87 -18.74 10.10
C ILE A 923 -8.81 -17.51 9.19
N ALA A 924 -7.67 -16.82 9.12
CA ALA A 924 -7.53 -15.63 8.30
C ALA A 924 -7.71 -15.92 6.80
N GLU A 925 -7.16 -17.03 6.33
CA GLU A 925 -7.31 -17.49 4.94
C GLU A 925 -8.75 -17.95 4.65
N ALA A 926 -9.38 -18.68 5.58
CA ALA A 926 -10.77 -19.11 5.44
C ALA A 926 -11.78 -17.95 5.45
N LEU A 927 -11.52 -16.86 6.18
CA LEU A 927 -12.33 -15.63 6.13
C LEU A 927 -12.19 -14.93 4.76
N GLU A 928 -10.97 -14.78 4.25
CA GLU A 928 -10.68 -14.23 2.92
C GLU A 928 -11.37 -15.00 1.78
N GLU A 929 -11.48 -16.33 1.91
CA GLU A 929 -12.14 -17.22 0.94
C GLU A 929 -13.68 -17.22 1.09
N ALA A 930 -14.21 -17.10 2.31
CA ALA A 930 -15.65 -16.93 2.57
C ALA A 930 -16.21 -15.55 2.17
N GLY A 931 -15.34 -14.66 1.65
CA GLY A 931 -15.69 -13.29 1.28
C GLY A 931 -15.97 -12.41 2.50
N ILE A 932 -15.24 -12.64 3.60
CA ILE A 932 -15.35 -11.88 4.85
C ILE A 932 -14.05 -11.09 5.02
N GLU A 933 -14.20 -9.80 5.28
CA GLU A 933 -13.09 -8.86 5.32
C GLU A 933 -12.41 -8.93 6.71
N LEU A 934 -11.15 -9.37 6.80
CA LEU A 934 -10.40 -9.38 8.06
C LEU A 934 -9.55 -8.09 8.19
N GLN A 935 -9.65 -7.41 9.33
CA GLN A 935 -8.81 -6.24 9.65
C GLN A 935 -7.51 -6.66 10.33
N MET A 936 -7.64 -7.44 11.40
CA MET A 936 -6.55 -7.90 12.25
C MET A 936 -6.99 -9.10 13.10
N TYR A 937 -6.01 -9.81 13.64
CA TYR A 937 -6.15 -10.65 14.82
C TYR A 937 -4.96 -10.41 15.75
N HIS A 938 -5.14 -10.61 17.06
CA HIS A 938 -4.08 -10.56 18.06
C HIS A 938 -4.40 -11.41 19.29
N ALA A 939 -3.39 -11.70 20.10
CA ALA A 939 -3.57 -12.22 21.45
C ALA A 939 -4.15 -11.13 22.36
N GLU A 940 -4.95 -11.56 23.33
CA GLU A 940 -5.71 -10.70 24.23
C GLU A 940 -5.31 -10.85 25.71
N ALA A 941 -6.04 -10.21 26.62
CA ALA A 941 -5.67 -10.12 28.04
C ALA A 941 -6.13 -11.30 28.95
N ALA A 942 -6.70 -12.39 28.42
CA ALA A 942 -6.99 -13.63 29.16
C ALA A 942 -6.21 -14.85 28.62
N PRO A 943 -6.01 -15.92 29.44
CA PRO A 943 -5.23 -17.09 29.05
C PRO A 943 -5.77 -17.76 27.77
N GLY A 944 -4.94 -17.83 26.73
CA GLY A 944 -5.30 -18.38 25.42
C GLY A 944 -6.32 -17.53 24.65
N GLN A 945 -6.56 -16.28 25.02
CA GLN A 945 -7.53 -15.40 24.35
C GLN A 945 -6.93 -14.75 23.09
N TYR A 946 -7.76 -14.66 22.06
CA TYR A 946 -7.47 -13.97 20.81
C TYR A 946 -8.67 -13.10 20.39
N GLU A 947 -8.41 -11.94 19.80
CA GLU A 947 -9.40 -11.09 19.14
C GLU A 947 -9.28 -11.24 17.62
N ILE A 948 -10.42 -11.30 16.93
CA ILE A 948 -10.53 -11.45 15.47
C ILE A 948 -11.50 -10.39 14.95
N VAL A 949 -10.99 -9.41 14.20
CA VAL A 949 -11.72 -8.18 13.86
C VAL A 949 -12.16 -8.16 12.40
N THR A 950 -13.47 -8.06 12.19
CA THR A 950 -14.09 -8.11 10.86
C THR A 950 -14.45 -6.71 10.32
N GLY A 951 -14.40 -6.55 9.00
CA GLY A 951 -14.75 -5.31 8.31
C GLY A 951 -16.26 -5.01 8.40
N PRO A 952 -16.64 -3.72 8.44
CA PRO A 952 -18.03 -3.32 8.64
C PRO A 952 -18.87 -3.53 7.37
N LEU A 953 -20.03 -4.15 7.53
CA LEU A 953 -21.00 -4.44 6.46
C LEU A 953 -22.37 -3.81 6.81
N PRO A 954 -23.34 -3.76 5.88
CA PRO A 954 -24.71 -3.45 6.26
C PRO A 954 -25.24 -4.50 7.26
N PRO A 955 -26.23 -4.17 8.11
CA PRO A 955 -26.45 -4.93 9.36
C PRO A 955 -26.78 -6.41 9.17
N LEU A 956 -27.47 -6.77 8.09
CA LEU A 956 -27.89 -8.14 7.82
C LEU A 956 -26.71 -9.00 7.35
N GLU A 957 -25.95 -8.49 6.38
CA GLU A 957 -24.75 -9.11 5.84
C GLU A 957 -23.61 -9.18 6.88
N ALA A 958 -23.58 -8.23 7.83
CA ALA A 958 -22.70 -8.25 8.99
C ALA A 958 -23.02 -9.42 9.94
N CYS A 959 -24.31 -9.67 10.21
CA CYS A 959 -24.73 -10.82 11.03
C CYS A 959 -24.45 -12.15 10.32
N ASP A 960 -24.81 -12.28 9.04
CA ASP A 960 -24.49 -13.45 8.21
C ASP A 960 -22.97 -13.72 8.16
N ALA A 961 -22.16 -12.66 8.11
CA ALA A 961 -20.70 -12.77 8.16
C ALA A 961 -20.22 -13.24 9.55
N LEU A 962 -20.68 -12.61 10.65
CA LEU A 962 -20.28 -12.98 12.01
C LEU A 962 -20.60 -14.44 12.34
N ILE A 963 -21.77 -14.96 11.94
CA ILE A 963 -22.14 -16.37 12.13
C ILE A 963 -21.16 -17.28 11.39
N THR A 964 -20.83 -16.91 10.14
CA THR A 964 -19.87 -17.64 9.32
C THR A 964 -18.45 -17.57 9.92
N THR A 965 -18.07 -16.44 10.52
CA THR A 965 -16.80 -16.27 11.26
C THR A 965 -16.73 -17.17 12.48
N ARG A 966 -17.79 -17.21 13.31
CA ARG A 966 -17.89 -18.11 14.48
C ARG A 966 -17.73 -19.57 14.05
N GLU A 967 -18.44 -19.99 12.99
CA GLU A 967 -18.30 -21.35 12.41
C GLU A 967 -16.88 -21.64 11.90
N ILE A 968 -16.23 -20.71 11.20
CA ILE A 968 -14.84 -20.85 10.72
C ILE A 968 -13.88 -21.08 11.90
N ILE A 969 -13.97 -20.24 12.94
CA ILE A 969 -13.13 -20.34 14.14
C ILE A 969 -13.30 -21.73 14.80
N MET A 970 -14.54 -22.15 15.05
CA MET A 970 -14.82 -23.44 15.72
C MET A 970 -14.29 -24.64 14.93
N ASN A 971 -14.52 -24.67 13.62
CA ASN A 971 -14.13 -25.80 12.79
C ASN A 971 -12.60 -25.84 12.55
N VAL A 972 -11.94 -24.68 12.36
CA VAL A 972 -10.48 -24.62 12.16
C VAL A 972 -9.71 -24.92 13.45
N VAL A 973 -10.11 -24.38 14.60
CA VAL A 973 -9.42 -24.65 15.88
C VAL A 973 -9.56 -26.12 16.26
N SER A 974 -10.73 -26.73 16.03
CA SER A 974 -10.96 -28.17 16.16
C SER A 974 -10.07 -29.01 15.23
N LYS A 975 -9.89 -28.58 13.98
CA LYS A 975 -8.98 -29.23 13.00
C LYS A 975 -7.51 -29.23 13.46
N HIS A 976 -7.08 -28.18 14.18
CA HIS A 976 -5.73 -28.11 14.78
C HIS A 976 -5.62 -28.78 16.16
N GLY A 977 -6.63 -29.54 16.59
CA GLY A 977 -6.59 -30.36 17.81
C GLY A 977 -6.84 -29.59 19.11
N MET A 978 -7.45 -28.40 19.03
CA MET A 978 -7.77 -27.54 20.16
C MET A 978 -9.29 -27.30 20.22
N ARG A 979 -9.79 -26.68 21.30
CA ARG A 979 -11.18 -26.23 21.42
C ARG A 979 -11.24 -24.70 21.49
N ALA A 980 -11.93 -24.07 20.55
CA ALA A 980 -12.31 -22.66 20.68
C ALA A 980 -13.54 -22.53 21.59
N THR A 981 -13.66 -21.41 22.29
CA THR A 981 -14.90 -21.01 22.95
C THR A 981 -15.07 -19.48 23.02
N LEU A 982 -16.31 -19.05 22.82
CA LEU A 982 -16.81 -17.68 22.95
C LEU A 982 -17.55 -17.47 24.29
N ALA A 983 -17.39 -18.38 25.26
CA ALA A 983 -18.03 -18.29 26.56
C ALA A 983 -17.67 -16.96 27.27
N PRO A 984 -18.64 -16.21 27.85
CA PRO A 984 -18.43 -14.80 28.14
C PRO A 984 -17.34 -14.51 29.19
N ARG A 985 -17.03 -15.43 30.09
CA ARG A 985 -15.88 -15.34 31.01
C ARG A 985 -15.46 -16.72 31.50
N VAL A 986 -14.40 -17.26 30.91
CA VAL A 986 -13.87 -18.60 31.24
C VAL A 986 -13.09 -18.59 32.57
N TYR A 987 -12.37 -17.50 32.88
CA TYR A 987 -11.57 -17.37 34.10
C TYR A 987 -11.99 -16.14 34.93
N ASN A 988 -12.22 -16.34 36.23
CA ASN A 988 -12.71 -15.29 37.14
C ASN A 988 -11.66 -14.20 37.47
N ASN A 989 -10.38 -14.46 37.20
CA ASN A 989 -9.25 -13.56 37.43
C ASN A 989 -8.79 -12.80 36.17
N SER A 990 -9.32 -13.11 34.98
CA SER A 990 -9.03 -12.40 33.74
C SER A 990 -10.18 -11.47 33.32
N CYS A 991 -9.99 -10.73 32.22
CA CYS A 991 -11.11 -10.20 31.44
C CYS A 991 -11.98 -11.36 30.88
N GLY A 992 -13.21 -11.03 30.49
CA GLY A 992 -14.08 -11.95 29.75
C GLY A 992 -13.84 -11.88 28.24
N SER A 993 -14.67 -12.60 27.48
CA SER A 993 -14.68 -12.56 26.01
C SER A 993 -15.93 -11.83 25.48
N ALA A 994 -15.69 -10.84 24.62
CA ALA A 994 -16.69 -9.96 24.03
C ALA A 994 -17.00 -10.27 22.55
N ALA A 995 -18.03 -9.57 22.04
CA ALA A 995 -18.31 -9.46 20.61
C ALA A 995 -18.56 -7.98 20.23
N HIS A 996 -17.62 -7.08 20.57
CA HIS A 996 -17.83 -5.62 20.49
C HIS A 996 -18.36 -5.21 19.12
N THR A 997 -19.40 -4.38 19.14
CA THR A 997 -20.18 -4.03 17.96
C THR A 997 -20.01 -2.56 17.63
N HIS A 998 -19.43 -2.27 16.47
CA HIS A 998 -19.22 -0.92 15.98
C HIS A 998 -20.35 -0.51 15.04
N ILE A 999 -21.25 0.36 15.51
CA ILE A 999 -22.34 0.91 14.70
C ILE A 999 -21.95 2.31 14.20
N SER A 1000 -22.07 2.53 12.89
CA SER A 1000 -22.02 3.84 12.28
C SER A 1000 -23.25 4.06 11.39
N LEU A 1001 -23.68 5.32 11.25
CA LEU A 1001 -24.90 5.67 10.53
C LEU A 1001 -24.71 6.89 9.63
N THR A 1002 -25.51 6.93 8.57
CA THR A 1002 -25.63 8.02 7.60
C THR A 1002 -27.09 8.24 7.27
N SER A 1003 -27.46 9.38 6.69
CA SER A 1003 -28.83 9.59 6.19
C SER A 1003 -28.82 10.34 4.86
N THR A 1004 -29.73 9.94 3.96
CA THR A 1004 -30.04 10.61 2.69
C THR A 1004 -31.12 11.70 2.85
N SER A 1005 -31.79 11.76 4.00
CA SER A 1005 -32.82 12.76 4.28
C SER A 1005 -32.23 14.17 4.30
N ALA A 1006 -32.86 15.11 3.59
CA ALA A 1006 -32.42 16.50 3.53
C ALA A 1006 -32.42 17.18 4.93
N PHE A 1007 -33.25 16.71 5.86
CA PHE A 1007 -33.29 17.20 7.25
C PHE A 1007 -31.99 16.88 8.00
N TRP A 1008 -31.52 15.63 7.92
CA TRP A 1008 -30.29 15.18 8.58
C TRP A 1008 -29.04 15.56 7.79
N SER A 1009 -29.07 15.50 6.45
CA SER A 1009 -27.91 15.75 5.58
C SER A 1009 -27.47 17.23 5.51
N THR A 1010 -28.27 18.18 6.01
CA THR A 1010 -27.94 19.63 5.96
C THR A 1010 -27.33 20.17 7.26
N THR A 1011 -27.39 19.43 8.37
CA THR A 1011 -26.91 19.90 9.67
C THR A 1011 -25.42 19.58 9.91
N LYS A 1012 -24.65 20.60 10.30
CA LYS A 1012 -23.22 20.46 10.64
C LYS A 1012 -23.06 19.77 12.01
N PRO A 1013 -21.96 19.00 12.23
CA PRO A 1013 -21.63 18.48 13.56
C PRO A 1013 -21.53 19.60 14.60
N GLN A 1014 -22.18 19.41 15.75
CA GLN A 1014 -22.24 20.36 16.85
C GLN A 1014 -21.42 19.83 18.04
N PRO A 1015 -20.74 20.69 18.82
CA PRO A 1015 -20.00 20.26 19.99
C PRO A 1015 -20.93 19.67 21.06
N VAL A 1016 -20.54 18.55 21.66
CA VAL A 1016 -21.27 17.89 22.76
C VAL A 1016 -20.51 18.01 24.08
N ARG A 1017 -21.22 17.97 25.22
CA ARG A 1017 -20.60 18.02 26.56
C ARG A 1017 -19.76 16.75 26.78
N VAL A 1018 -18.54 16.92 27.25
CA VAL A 1018 -17.63 15.85 27.70
C VAL A 1018 -16.99 16.25 29.03
N SER A 1019 -16.72 15.29 29.91
CA SER A 1019 -16.21 15.54 31.26
C SER A 1019 -14.74 15.99 31.29
N SER A 1020 -14.03 15.89 30.17
CA SER A 1020 -12.66 16.40 29.98
C SER A 1020 -12.37 16.66 28.49
N PRO A 1021 -11.48 17.62 28.14
CA PRO A 1021 -11.05 17.84 26.76
C PRO A 1021 -10.29 16.64 26.17
N PRO A 1022 -10.18 16.49 24.83
CA PRO A 1022 -10.64 17.41 23.79
C PRO A 1022 -12.14 17.29 23.50
N SER A 1023 -12.75 18.41 23.08
CA SER A 1023 -14.17 18.43 22.69
C SER A 1023 -14.47 17.45 21.55
N VAL A 1024 -15.65 16.85 21.66
CA VAL A 1024 -16.26 16.02 20.62
C VAL A 1024 -17.31 16.86 19.89
N SER A 1025 -17.47 16.64 18.59
CA SER A 1025 -18.62 17.15 17.83
C SER A 1025 -19.33 16.00 17.13
N LEU A 1026 -20.65 15.95 17.27
CA LEU A 1026 -21.55 14.96 16.66
C LEU A 1026 -22.65 15.68 15.88
N THR A 1027 -23.10 15.11 14.76
CA THR A 1027 -24.31 15.57 14.06
C THR A 1027 -25.55 15.39 14.95
N PRO A 1028 -26.65 16.14 14.69
CA PRO A 1028 -27.92 15.91 15.39
C PRO A 1028 -28.43 14.46 15.25
N LEU A 1029 -28.20 13.82 14.10
CA LEU A 1029 -28.55 12.41 13.87
C LEU A 1029 -27.77 11.47 14.82
N GLU A 1030 -26.44 11.63 14.91
CA GLU A 1030 -25.59 10.86 15.83
C GLU A 1030 -25.96 11.12 17.32
N GLN A 1031 -26.31 12.36 17.68
CA GLN A 1031 -26.76 12.69 19.03
C GLN A 1031 -28.11 12.05 19.39
N SER A 1032 -29.07 12.06 18.45
CA SER A 1032 -30.38 11.44 18.64
C SER A 1032 -30.29 9.92 18.70
N PHE A 1033 -29.47 9.31 17.84
CA PHE A 1033 -29.16 7.88 17.90
C PHE A 1033 -28.55 7.48 19.24
N LEU A 1034 -27.52 8.19 19.70
CA LEU A 1034 -26.88 7.90 20.98
C LEU A 1034 -27.83 8.10 22.18
N SER A 1035 -28.69 9.13 22.14
CA SER A 1035 -29.66 9.41 23.21
C SER A 1035 -30.70 8.30 23.35
N GLY A 1036 -31.26 7.82 22.22
CA GLY A 1036 -32.16 6.66 22.22
C GLY A 1036 -31.46 5.35 22.62
N LEU A 1037 -30.25 5.12 22.10
CA LEU A 1037 -29.45 3.94 22.42
C LEU A 1037 -29.21 3.83 23.93
N LEU A 1038 -28.79 4.91 24.60
CA LEU A 1038 -28.52 4.93 26.04
C LEU A 1038 -29.78 4.76 26.91
N ALA A 1039 -30.94 5.25 26.45
CA ALA A 1039 -32.20 5.10 27.17
C ALA A 1039 -32.63 3.63 27.27
N HIS A 1040 -32.55 2.89 26.15
CA HIS A 1040 -33.04 1.52 26.03
C HIS A 1040 -31.94 0.44 26.11
N LEU A 1041 -30.67 0.83 26.34
CA LEU A 1041 -29.55 -0.11 26.50
C LEU A 1041 -29.77 -1.16 27.60
N PRO A 1042 -30.40 -0.85 28.77
CA PRO A 1042 -30.71 -1.86 29.78
C PRO A 1042 -31.57 -3.00 29.23
N ALA A 1043 -32.67 -2.69 28.53
CA ALA A 1043 -33.55 -3.67 27.91
C ALA A 1043 -32.86 -4.46 26.78
N ALA A 1044 -32.00 -3.81 26.00
CA ALA A 1044 -31.22 -4.47 24.95
C ALA A 1044 -30.28 -5.57 25.49
N THR A 1045 -29.85 -5.51 26.75
CA THR A 1045 -28.95 -6.53 27.32
C THR A 1045 -29.54 -7.94 27.33
N ALA A 1046 -30.87 -8.10 27.38
CA ALA A 1046 -31.50 -9.42 27.27
C ALA A 1046 -31.25 -10.12 25.92
N PHE A 1047 -30.86 -9.38 24.87
CA PHE A 1047 -30.43 -9.92 23.58
C PHE A 1047 -28.91 -9.98 23.42
N THR A 1048 -28.18 -8.99 23.95
CA THR A 1048 -26.73 -8.86 23.74
C THR A 1048 -25.90 -9.63 24.77
N LEU A 1049 -26.48 -9.98 25.92
CA LEU A 1049 -25.87 -10.69 27.05
C LEU A 1049 -26.83 -11.80 27.57
N PRO A 1050 -27.28 -12.77 26.74
CA PRO A 1050 -28.47 -13.59 27.02
C PRO A 1050 -28.28 -14.75 28.02
N THR A 1051 -27.11 -14.92 28.66
CA THR A 1051 -26.81 -16.06 29.55
C THR A 1051 -26.51 -15.61 30.98
N ARG A 1052 -26.50 -16.51 31.97
CA ARG A 1052 -26.02 -16.12 33.32
C ARG A 1052 -24.53 -15.76 33.28
N ALA A 1053 -23.75 -16.52 32.51
CA ALA A 1053 -22.32 -16.28 32.31
C ALA A 1053 -22.02 -14.90 31.71
N SER A 1054 -22.91 -14.34 30.88
CA SER A 1054 -22.77 -13.00 30.30
C SER A 1054 -22.58 -11.91 31.37
N TYR A 1055 -23.30 -12.01 32.50
CA TYR A 1055 -23.24 -11.02 33.58
C TYR A 1055 -21.98 -11.14 34.44
N ALA A 1056 -21.18 -12.21 34.31
CA ALA A 1056 -19.83 -12.24 34.88
C ALA A 1056 -18.87 -11.22 34.23
N ARG A 1057 -19.26 -10.60 33.10
CA ARG A 1057 -18.61 -9.44 32.49
C ARG A 1057 -19.13 -8.09 33.02
N MET A 1058 -20.32 -8.04 33.63
CA MET A 1058 -21.01 -6.81 34.06
C MET A 1058 -20.52 -6.29 35.42
N ILE A 1059 -19.20 -6.09 35.52
CA ILE A 1059 -18.53 -5.46 36.65
C ILE A 1059 -17.64 -4.31 36.15
N ASP A 1060 -17.35 -3.34 37.02
CA ASP A 1060 -16.48 -2.22 36.68
C ASP A 1060 -14.99 -2.61 36.75
N GLY A 1061 -14.13 -1.95 35.96
CA GLY A 1061 -12.67 -2.07 36.07
C GLY A 1061 -12.06 -3.27 35.35
N VAL A 1062 -12.83 -3.95 34.48
CA VAL A 1062 -12.36 -5.07 33.64
C VAL A 1062 -12.53 -4.81 32.12
N TRP A 1063 -12.66 -3.53 31.74
CA TRP A 1063 -12.74 -3.02 30.36
C TRP A 1063 -13.93 -3.54 29.51
N SER A 1064 -14.92 -4.14 30.16
CA SER A 1064 -16.15 -4.69 29.55
C SER A 1064 -17.24 -3.65 29.26
N GLY A 1065 -17.10 -2.42 29.77
CA GLY A 1065 -18.08 -1.34 29.69
C GLY A 1065 -18.73 -0.95 31.02
N GLY A 1066 -18.54 -1.72 32.09
CA GLY A 1066 -18.99 -1.35 33.45
C GLY A 1066 -20.51 -1.35 33.69
N THR A 1067 -20.92 -0.80 34.83
CA THR A 1067 -22.25 -1.04 35.44
C THR A 1067 -23.29 0.09 35.28
N TRP A 1068 -23.08 1.04 34.36
CA TRP A 1068 -23.98 2.19 34.12
C TRP A 1068 -24.19 2.47 32.63
N ALA A 1069 -25.44 2.71 32.21
CA ALA A 1069 -25.76 3.10 30.84
C ALA A 1069 -25.19 4.50 30.58
N SER A 1070 -24.05 4.55 29.91
CA SER A 1070 -23.19 5.72 29.79
C SER A 1070 -22.36 5.67 28.50
N TRP A 1071 -21.78 6.80 28.12
CA TRP A 1071 -20.93 6.89 26.94
C TRP A 1071 -19.65 7.68 27.23
N GLY A 1072 -18.60 7.41 26.47
CA GLY A 1072 -17.31 8.07 26.65
C GLY A 1072 -16.47 8.09 25.39
N ARG A 1073 -15.69 9.16 25.19
CA ARG A 1073 -14.78 9.29 24.05
C ARG A 1073 -13.53 8.47 24.30
N ASP A 1074 -13.22 7.50 23.44
CA ASP A 1074 -12.08 6.58 23.56
C ASP A 1074 -12.04 5.75 24.89
N ASN A 1075 -13.01 5.91 25.80
CA ASN A 1075 -13.13 5.30 27.14
C ASN A 1075 -13.66 3.86 27.11
N ARG A 1076 -12.87 2.88 27.57
CA ARG A 1076 -13.25 1.45 27.60
C ARG A 1076 -14.13 1.03 28.79
N GLU A 1077 -14.34 1.92 29.76
CA GLU A 1077 -15.14 1.68 30.98
C GLU A 1077 -16.55 2.31 30.91
N THR A 1078 -17.06 2.50 29.69
CA THR A 1078 -18.46 2.85 29.39
C THR A 1078 -19.02 1.89 28.35
N PRO A 1079 -20.30 1.48 28.41
CA PRO A 1079 -20.84 0.46 27.54
C PRO A 1079 -21.04 0.93 26.09
N VAL A 1080 -21.06 2.26 25.85
CA VAL A 1080 -21.04 2.85 24.50
C VAL A 1080 -19.80 3.75 24.35
N ARG A 1081 -18.72 3.22 23.79
CA ARG A 1081 -17.49 3.99 23.54
C ARG A 1081 -17.59 4.69 22.20
N LEU A 1082 -17.37 6.00 22.16
CA LEU A 1082 -17.25 6.75 20.91
C LEU A 1082 -15.81 6.57 20.38
N ALA A 1083 -15.67 5.76 19.34
CA ALA A 1083 -14.39 5.43 18.71
C ALA A 1083 -14.23 6.14 17.35
N GLY A 1084 -12.98 6.31 16.90
CA GLY A 1084 -12.65 6.96 15.62
C GLY A 1084 -12.19 8.42 15.74
N ARG A 1085 -12.08 9.12 14.61
CA ARG A 1085 -11.48 10.46 14.55
C ARG A 1085 -12.11 11.35 13.46
N GLY A 1086 -12.61 12.51 13.84
CA GLY A 1086 -13.14 13.51 12.90
C GLY A 1086 -14.51 13.08 12.34
N PRO A 1087 -14.81 13.32 11.05
CA PRO A 1087 -16.10 12.96 10.43
C PRO A 1087 -16.19 11.45 10.11
N SER A 1088 -15.75 10.62 11.06
CA SER A 1088 -15.62 9.16 10.94
C SER A 1088 -15.58 8.56 12.35
N TYR A 1089 -16.62 8.88 13.13
CA TYR A 1089 -16.88 8.23 14.41
C TYR A 1089 -17.74 6.97 14.20
N ASN A 1090 -17.68 6.07 15.18
CA ASN A 1090 -18.65 4.99 15.36
C ASN A 1090 -18.90 4.80 16.86
N PHE A 1091 -20.02 4.15 17.17
CA PHE A 1091 -20.40 3.75 18.51
C PHE A 1091 -20.00 2.28 18.71
N GLU A 1092 -19.00 2.05 19.56
CA GLU A 1092 -18.55 0.73 20.00
C GLU A 1092 -19.40 0.32 21.21
N ILE A 1093 -20.37 -0.58 20.99
CA ILE A 1093 -21.17 -1.17 22.06
C ILE A 1093 -20.34 -2.31 22.68
N LYS A 1094 -20.02 -2.21 23.97
CA LYS A 1094 -19.17 -3.16 24.69
C LYS A 1094 -19.94 -4.26 25.45
N SER A 1095 -21.17 -3.94 25.83
CA SER A 1095 -22.12 -4.82 26.54
C SER A 1095 -22.77 -5.84 25.61
N ILE A 1096 -21.94 -6.61 24.89
CA ILE A 1096 -22.32 -7.72 24.01
C ILE A 1096 -21.24 -8.81 24.04
N ASP A 1097 -21.65 -10.08 24.00
CA ASP A 1097 -20.73 -11.24 23.97
C ASP A 1097 -21.08 -12.26 22.87
N GLY A 1098 -20.25 -13.31 22.74
CA GLY A 1098 -20.36 -14.31 21.67
C GLY A 1098 -21.57 -15.26 21.76
N THR A 1099 -22.27 -15.31 22.90
CA THR A 1099 -23.49 -16.12 23.08
C THR A 1099 -24.73 -15.43 22.52
N SER A 1100 -24.65 -14.13 22.22
CA SER A 1100 -25.75 -13.34 21.64
C SER A 1100 -26.12 -13.79 20.22
N ASN A 1101 -27.44 -13.91 19.96
CA ASN A 1101 -27.96 -14.00 18.59
C ASN A 1101 -27.72 -12.64 17.92
N PRO A 1102 -26.89 -12.56 16.87
CA PRO A 1102 -26.47 -11.27 16.34
C PRO A 1102 -27.61 -10.54 15.63
N TYR A 1103 -28.55 -11.25 14.99
CA TYR A 1103 -29.71 -10.60 14.38
C TYR A 1103 -30.57 -9.88 15.42
N LEU A 1104 -30.91 -10.56 16.53
CA LEU A 1104 -31.72 -9.98 17.60
C LEU A 1104 -30.97 -8.87 18.35
N ALA A 1105 -29.68 -9.07 18.65
CA ALA A 1105 -28.84 -8.08 19.32
C ALA A 1105 -28.74 -6.79 18.49
N ILE A 1106 -28.47 -6.90 17.19
CA ILE A 1106 -28.41 -5.73 16.31
C ILE A 1106 -29.80 -5.12 16.09
N SER A 1107 -30.86 -5.91 15.97
CA SER A 1107 -32.25 -5.40 15.94
C SER A 1107 -32.55 -4.52 17.15
N ALA A 1108 -32.29 -5.00 18.37
CA ALA A 1108 -32.54 -4.24 19.60
C ALA A 1108 -31.71 -2.95 19.67
N LEU A 1109 -30.40 -3.01 19.38
CA LEU A 1109 -29.51 -1.85 19.41
C LEU A 1109 -29.88 -0.80 18.35
N LEU A 1110 -30.30 -1.22 17.16
CA LEU A 1110 -30.78 -0.30 16.11
C LEU A 1110 -32.14 0.28 16.47
N SER A 1111 -33.10 -0.51 16.96
CA SER A 1111 -34.42 -0.02 17.42
C SER A 1111 -34.31 1.01 18.54
N ALA A 1112 -33.43 0.78 19.53
CA ALA A 1112 -33.14 1.72 20.60
C ALA A 1112 -32.68 3.08 20.06
N GLY A 1113 -31.68 3.10 19.17
CA GLY A 1113 -31.19 4.33 18.56
C GLY A 1113 -32.19 4.99 17.59
N LEU A 1114 -32.98 4.20 16.86
CA LEU A 1114 -34.01 4.68 15.94
C LEU A 1114 -35.15 5.40 16.67
N ALA A 1115 -35.58 4.92 17.84
CA ALA A 1115 -36.56 5.62 18.67
C ALA A 1115 -36.08 7.04 19.03
N GLY A 1116 -34.78 7.18 19.37
CA GLY A 1116 -34.15 8.47 19.59
C GLY A 1116 -34.12 9.36 18.34
N ILE A 1117 -33.84 8.80 17.16
CA ILE A 1117 -33.87 9.53 15.87
C ILE A 1117 -35.29 10.03 15.55
N SER A 1118 -36.30 9.17 15.58
CA SER A 1118 -37.69 9.53 15.23
C SER A 1118 -38.30 10.52 16.23
N ALA A 1119 -38.01 10.39 17.52
CA ALA A 1119 -38.37 11.40 18.53
C ALA A 1119 -37.50 12.68 18.46
N ARG A 1120 -36.41 12.66 17.68
CA ARG A 1120 -35.41 13.73 17.55
C ARG A 1120 -34.82 14.15 18.91
N THR A 1121 -34.65 13.15 19.79
CA THR A 1121 -34.23 13.33 21.18
C THR A 1121 -32.85 14.00 21.23
N LYS A 1122 -32.69 14.99 22.09
CA LYS A 1122 -31.39 15.64 22.32
C LYS A 1122 -30.53 14.78 23.24
N LEU A 1123 -29.22 14.76 23.02
CA LEU A 1123 -28.28 14.11 23.93
C LEU A 1123 -28.07 15.00 25.16
N THR A 1124 -28.58 14.55 26.31
CA THR A 1124 -28.43 15.24 27.61
C THR A 1124 -27.19 14.78 28.37
N SER A 1125 -26.85 13.49 28.29
CA SER A 1125 -25.75 12.85 29.00
C SER A 1125 -24.37 13.35 28.53
N VAL A 1126 -23.49 13.63 29.48
CA VAL A 1126 -22.10 14.10 29.27
C VAL A 1126 -21.18 12.92 29.01
N GLY A 1127 -20.35 13.01 27.97
CA GLY A 1127 -19.40 11.94 27.63
C GLY A 1127 -18.27 11.81 28.67
N LEU A 1128 -18.13 10.64 29.27
CA LEU A 1128 -17.22 10.37 30.39
C LEU A 1128 -15.79 10.04 29.91
N HIS A 1129 -14.80 10.61 30.58
CA HIS A 1129 -13.38 10.22 30.46
C HIS A 1129 -12.94 9.25 31.58
N VAL A 1130 -13.74 9.09 32.63
CA VAL A 1130 -13.51 8.17 33.76
C VAL A 1130 -14.56 7.04 33.77
N PRO A 1131 -14.35 5.94 34.50
CA PRO A 1131 -15.38 4.94 34.73
C PRO A 1131 -16.60 5.57 35.44
N ALA A 1132 -17.81 5.16 35.07
CA ALA A 1132 -19.03 5.76 35.64
C ALA A 1132 -19.18 5.51 37.16
N ASN A 1133 -18.54 4.48 37.70
CA ASN A 1133 -18.61 4.15 39.13
C ASN A 1133 -17.72 5.02 40.03
N THR A 1134 -16.69 5.70 39.49
CA THR A 1134 -15.82 6.59 40.29
C THR A 1134 -16.44 7.97 40.55
N LEU A 1135 -17.58 8.27 39.91
CA LEU A 1135 -18.34 9.51 40.09
C LEU A 1135 -19.17 9.46 41.38
N THR A 1136 -19.28 10.57 42.11
CA THR A 1136 -20.31 10.72 43.15
C THR A 1136 -21.71 10.74 42.52
N ASP A 1137 -22.75 10.41 43.29
CA ASP A 1137 -24.12 10.37 42.75
C ASP A 1137 -24.65 11.76 42.31
N VAL A 1138 -24.06 12.84 42.85
CA VAL A 1138 -24.29 14.20 42.37
C VAL A 1138 -23.71 14.41 40.96
N GLU A 1139 -22.47 13.99 40.73
CA GLU A 1139 -21.81 14.06 39.42
C GLU A 1139 -22.49 13.15 38.39
N LYS A 1140 -22.88 11.92 38.77
CA LYS A 1140 -23.67 11.03 37.90
C LYS A 1140 -24.94 11.73 37.41
N LYS A 1141 -25.66 12.40 38.31
CA LYS A 1141 -26.87 13.15 37.97
C LYS A 1141 -26.58 14.38 37.10
N GLU A 1142 -25.54 15.16 37.40
CA GLU A 1142 -25.17 16.32 36.56
C GLU A 1142 -24.73 15.91 35.15
N PHE A 1143 -24.14 14.72 35.03
CA PHE A 1143 -23.68 14.12 33.78
C PHE A 1143 -24.76 13.29 33.06
N GLY A 1144 -25.98 13.18 33.60
CA GLY A 1144 -27.08 12.43 32.99
C GLY A 1144 -26.85 10.92 32.94
N VAL A 1145 -26.11 10.37 33.90
CA VAL A 1145 -25.81 8.94 34.07
C VAL A 1145 -26.77 8.36 35.12
N GLU A 1146 -28.06 8.34 34.78
CA GLU A 1146 -29.13 7.97 35.73
C GLU A 1146 -29.51 6.47 35.63
N ASN A 1147 -29.36 5.85 34.45
CA ASN A 1147 -29.76 4.47 34.20
C ASN A 1147 -28.66 3.46 34.58
N ARG A 1148 -29.02 2.48 35.43
CA ARG A 1148 -28.19 1.29 35.69
C ARG A 1148 -28.26 0.29 34.55
N MET A 1149 -27.15 -0.40 34.29
CA MET A 1149 -27.16 -1.62 33.48
C MET A 1149 -27.64 -2.80 34.36
N PRO A 1150 -28.40 -3.78 33.83
CA PRO A 1150 -28.72 -5.00 34.55
C PRO A 1150 -27.47 -5.77 34.95
N LEU A 1151 -27.45 -6.27 36.19
CA LEU A 1151 -26.37 -7.08 36.76
C LEU A 1151 -26.70 -8.58 36.76
N SER A 1152 -27.89 -8.95 36.29
CA SER A 1152 -28.33 -10.32 36.07
C SER A 1152 -29.23 -10.44 34.85
N ILE A 1153 -29.34 -11.66 34.30
CA ILE A 1153 -30.25 -11.96 33.20
C ILE A 1153 -31.72 -11.73 33.58
N ASP A 1154 -32.10 -11.97 34.84
CA ASP A 1154 -33.48 -11.77 35.29
C ASP A 1154 -33.84 -10.28 35.43
N GLU A 1155 -32.89 -9.42 35.82
CA GLU A 1155 -33.05 -7.96 35.71
C GLU A 1155 -33.19 -7.50 34.26
N ALA A 1156 -32.40 -8.06 33.34
CA ALA A 1156 -32.46 -7.71 31.93
C ALA A 1156 -33.76 -8.17 31.25
N ARG A 1157 -34.23 -9.38 31.57
CA ARG A 1157 -35.52 -9.91 31.16
C ARG A 1157 -36.66 -9.04 31.67
N LYS A 1158 -36.59 -8.58 32.92
CA LYS A 1158 -37.55 -7.62 33.46
C LYS A 1158 -37.50 -6.29 32.70
N ALA A 1159 -36.31 -5.72 32.48
CA ALA A 1159 -36.15 -4.48 31.72
C ALA A 1159 -36.72 -4.60 30.29
N LEU A 1160 -36.51 -5.74 29.61
CA LEU A 1160 -37.11 -6.01 28.31
C LEU A 1160 -38.65 -6.16 28.36
N ALA A 1161 -39.19 -6.78 29.41
CA ALA A 1161 -40.63 -6.91 29.61
C ALA A 1161 -41.33 -5.57 29.98
N GLU A 1162 -40.58 -4.58 30.46
CA GLU A 1162 -41.07 -3.23 30.78
C GLU A 1162 -40.80 -2.20 29.67
N ASP A 1163 -39.97 -2.52 28.66
CA ASP A 1163 -39.60 -1.59 27.58
C ASP A 1163 -40.58 -1.62 26.39
N GLU A 1164 -41.46 -0.62 26.36
CA GLU A 1164 -42.44 -0.45 25.28
C GLU A 1164 -41.81 -0.14 23.91
N VAL A 1165 -40.62 0.46 23.84
CA VAL A 1165 -39.96 0.72 22.55
C VAL A 1165 -39.47 -0.58 21.92
N MET A 1166 -38.91 -1.48 22.73
CA MET A 1166 -38.54 -2.82 22.29
C MET A 1166 -39.75 -3.63 21.83
N LYS A 1167 -40.86 -3.61 22.59
CA LYS A 1167 -42.11 -4.30 22.19
C LYS A 1167 -42.65 -3.79 20.86
N ASN A 1168 -42.76 -2.47 20.69
CA ASN A 1168 -43.31 -1.88 19.46
C ASN A 1168 -42.40 -2.08 18.24
N ALA A 1169 -41.07 -2.02 18.40
CA ALA A 1169 -40.15 -2.13 17.28
C ALA A 1169 -39.83 -3.57 16.86
N LEU A 1170 -39.75 -4.50 17.82
CA LEU A 1170 -39.44 -5.92 17.57
C LEU A 1170 -40.72 -6.75 17.35
N GLY A 1171 -41.81 -6.41 18.04
CA GLY A 1171 -43.10 -7.10 18.03
C GLY A 1171 -43.33 -7.86 19.34
N GLU A 1172 -44.47 -7.61 20.00
CA GLU A 1172 -44.80 -8.17 21.31
C GLU A 1172 -44.78 -9.72 21.33
N GLU A 1173 -45.21 -10.35 20.24
CA GLU A 1173 -45.12 -11.81 20.08
C GLU A 1173 -43.68 -12.33 20.17
N LEU A 1174 -42.73 -11.64 19.53
CA LEU A 1174 -41.31 -11.99 19.57
C LEU A 1174 -40.77 -11.82 21.00
N ILE A 1175 -41.09 -10.70 21.66
CA ILE A 1175 -40.64 -10.43 23.04
C ILE A 1175 -41.15 -11.52 23.99
N ARG A 1176 -42.46 -11.78 23.99
CA ARG A 1176 -43.09 -12.81 24.83
C ARG A 1176 -42.49 -14.20 24.57
N THR A 1177 -42.32 -14.56 23.30
CA THR A 1177 -41.79 -15.88 22.91
C THR A 1177 -40.31 -16.03 23.26
N TYR A 1178 -39.51 -14.96 23.12
CA TYR A 1178 -38.10 -14.95 23.51
C TYR A 1178 -37.93 -15.04 25.03
N LEU A 1179 -38.76 -14.35 25.82
CA LEU A 1179 -38.74 -14.46 27.28
C LEU A 1179 -39.06 -15.88 27.78
N ASN A 1180 -40.03 -16.57 27.17
CA ASN A 1180 -40.32 -17.99 27.43
C ASN A 1180 -39.14 -18.91 27.09
N ILE A 1181 -38.41 -18.61 26.02
CA ILE A 1181 -37.23 -19.38 25.59
C ILE A 1181 -36.05 -19.16 26.55
N LEU A 1182 -35.86 -17.93 27.05
CA LEU A 1182 -34.89 -17.65 28.11
C LEU A 1182 -35.23 -18.39 29.40
N ASP A 1183 -36.51 -18.47 29.81
CA ASP A 1183 -36.91 -19.31 30.97
C ASP A 1183 -36.51 -20.78 30.79
N GLU A 1184 -36.70 -21.36 29.60
CA GLU A 1184 -36.26 -22.74 29.32
C GLU A 1184 -34.72 -22.87 29.35
N GLN A 1185 -33.99 -21.89 28.83
CA GLN A 1185 -32.52 -21.87 28.87
C GLN A 1185 -31.98 -21.79 30.29
N LEU A 1186 -32.67 -21.07 31.18
CA LEU A 1186 -32.30 -20.89 32.58
C LEU A 1186 -32.57 -22.13 33.46
N LYS A 1187 -33.24 -23.18 32.96
CA LYS A 1187 -33.47 -24.45 33.69
C LYS A 1187 -32.22 -25.35 33.81
N ALA A 1188 -31.05 -24.92 33.33
CA ALA A 1188 -29.79 -25.68 33.47
C ALA A 1188 -29.39 -25.89 34.95
N PRO A 1189 -28.90 -27.08 35.37
CA PRO A 1189 -28.54 -27.34 36.76
C PRO A 1189 -27.16 -26.75 37.09
N THR A 1190 -27.12 -25.75 37.98
CA THR A 1190 -25.91 -25.05 38.45
C THR A 1190 -25.18 -24.18 37.40
N PRO A 1191 -24.47 -23.11 37.83
CA PRO A 1191 -23.66 -22.29 36.93
C PRO A 1191 -22.45 -23.01 36.31
N GLU A 1192 -21.95 -24.08 36.93
CA GLU A 1192 -20.77 -24.82 36.46
C GLU A 1192 -21.11 -25.71 35.27
N GLU A 1193 -22.22 -26.46 35.34
CA GLU A 1193 -22.73 -27.17 34.15
C GLU A 1193 -23.16 -26.19 33.06
N GLU A 1194 -23.77 -25.04 33.40
CA GLU A 1194 -24.09 -23.98 32.42
C GLU A 1194 -22.81 -23.51 31.70
N MET A 1195 -21.74 -23.19 32.42
CA MET A 1195 -20.46 -22.78 31.83
C MET A 1195 -19.83 -23.87 30.96
N ILE A 1196 -19.76 -25.12 31.44
CA ILE A 1196 -19.22 -26.25 30.66
C ILE A 1196 -20.05 -26.50 29.39
N LYS A 1197 -21.38 -26.32 29.47
CA LYS A 1197 -22.30 -26.46 28.34
C LYS A 1197 -22.13 -25.31 27.34
N LEU A 1198 -21.92 -24.08 27.81
CA LEU A 1198 -21.54 -22.95 26.97
C LEU A 1198 -20.21 -23.21 26.27
N ILE A 1199 -19.15 -23.62 26.98
CA ILE A 1199 -17.82 -23.94 26.39
C ILE A 1199 -17.87 -25.04 25.32
N LYS A 1200 -18.83 -25.97 25.44
CA LYS A 1200 -19.08 -27.05 24.45
C LYS A 1200 -19.97 -26.61 23.27
N THR A 1201 -20.64 -25.45 23.37
CA THR A 1201 -21.63 -24.96 22.40
C THR A 1201 -21.10 -23.77 21.60
N PHE A 1202 -20.55 -22.78 22.31
CA PHE A 1202 -20.02 -21.52 21.80
C PHE A 1202 -18.52 -21.43 22.05
#